data_AF-A0A2N0FZM8-F1
#
_entry.id   AF-A0A2N0FZM8-F1
#
_cell.length_a   1.000
_cell.length_b   1.000
_cell.length_c   1.000
_cell.angle_alpha   90.00
_cell.angle_beta   90.00
_cell.angle_gamma   90.00
#
_symmetry.space_group_name_H-M   'P 1'
#
loop_
_entity.id
_entity.type
_entity.pdbx_description
1 polymer ?
#
loop_
_entity_poly.entity_id
_entity_poly.type
_entity_poly.pdbx_seq_one_letter_code
_entity_poly.pdbx_strand_id
1 'polypeptide(L)'
;MHTTKKLLLTLLLAFIGIQHAIAQFTIADQNRVASIVYDIENSALDSIAAHLLARDIEAVTNKRPEIFTSLEEVEGNVIIIGDVTSQLIGRYLDTSQLNGGWEMYGRIFKKALTKKIDQVMFIVGSDPRGAAYGVFDLSKQIGVSPWYWWADVPIEHKNNVIVDDVDTFSNSPSVKFRGIFINDEGWGLEPWASKTFEPSVGNLGPKTYAKIFELLLRLKGNAIWPGMHPNTRPFFTVPGNAETADKWGIVVGSSHSESMLRNNVGEWNSRTMGDFNYSNNATSVYNYWEQRVKESKGVNAIYSMGMRGVHDSGMQGFGSTDEKVKALETIVSDQRELLRKYINDDVTQVPQSFVAYKEVLKIYESGLKLPEDITIIWPDDNHGYIKHFSSKDEQRRSGGAGVYYHLSYLGAPHPYIWLSPMTPALVWREMTRASLQHMNNIWIANVGDIKRREWSMEFFMAMAWDINSWKPENIKNFFEKVATRDISGKHSPKIANMMWEYYRLANERKPEFMGFNAPQWNGWPPVQDPLYSLWNYNDEVDKRLSRYQKLQAKAQQIMQEIPQKAKDTYFQLVYYPIAAATAMNEKLLYAYKSREYAKQGRTVANAMSDSAFAAFDKIKQLTHHYNVEIANGKWEHMVDYSPSYKKGSLVFWEPISKRIETDGLKGLGVAIEGQAQPAKPTRGSQPSITTRDSKISLSASEAKISGEMVRGKDSDGEFISWPDNGTNRQIHEPHWDEIPFEIGSPTKAMFEFNLEGRPGGVHKLNLSVSHPEEGSDLWWVTLNDRPPFKSSIVAGGLQQLQVQDFVLKPGLNKLTLHPCVDGTKLYGIDFIQEAQSEVVRYASENRLPAFNRSAGQKHFIDIYSRGNETEKWSAKTSDPWILLSEEAGELNEDQDRIWVTINYDKAPSKKELKGHVNITNGEQFYQVAVSAVNHQLDLEPGVFVEQNGVITMPASQFNQNQEGMVASWNILTGLGRSGSAMLLQPLNGWYIEDLSQVQKQSPTLEYEIVVTHGGQAEIIVEAVPGFPLKFSQPLRCAVSIDEEEPQWINFDMKGEPWDNNVLETRMIGNGQLDLKPGAYRLKVWGTDPSVNVDRILINFGGLKQSYTGPHSSKIMEK
;
A
#
# COMPACT_ATOMS: atom_id res chain seq x y z
N MET A 1 -11.14 -63.52 38.59
CA MET A 1 -10.45 -62.27 39.04
C MET A 1 -10.20 -61.23 37.95
N HIS A 2 -10.46 -61.50 36.65
CA HIS A 2 -10.23 -60.51 35.57
C HIS A 2 -11.48 -59.74 35.12
N THR A 3 -12.68 -60.23 35.43
CA THR A 3 -13.95 -59.57 35.06
C THR A 3 -14.39 -58.51 36.07
N THR A 4 -14.05 -58.67 37.34
CA THR A 4 -14.44 -57.73 38.43
C THR A 4 -13.60 -56.45 38.44
N LYS A 5 -12.35 -56.48 37.95
CA LYS A 5 -11.49 -55.29 37.83
C LYS A 5 -11.89 -54.38 36.66
N LYS A 6 -12.44 -54.93 35.56
CA LYS A 6 -12.96 -54.10 34.46
C LYS A 6 -14.25 -53.38 34.86
N LEU A 7 -15.17 -54.04 35.57
CA LEU A 7 -16.41 -53.41 36.02
C LEU A 7 -16.16 -52.27 37.02
N LEU A 8 -15.20 -52.42 37.94
CA LEU A 8 -14.82 -51.34 38.85
C LEU A 8 -14.10 -50.18 38.13
N LEU A 9 -13.29 -50.44 37.09
CA LEU A 9 -12.61 -49.38 36.34
C LEU A 9 -13.59 -48.60 35.43
N THR A 10 -14.61 -49.26 34.88
CA THR A 10 -15.67 -48.59 34.09
C THR A 10 -16.63 -47.80 35.00
N LEU A 11 -16.89 -48.26 36.23
CA LEU A 11 -17.64 -47.49 37.23
C LEU A 11 -16.82 -46.33 37.84
N LEU A 12 -15.50 -46.46 37.99
CA LEU A 12 -14.63 -45.36 38.43
C LEU A 12 -14.46 -44.29 37.33
N LEU A 13 -14.44 -44.69 36.05
CA LEU A 13 -14.43 -43.75 34.91
C LEU A 13 -15.81 -43.10 34.67
N ALA A 14 -16.91 -43.76 35.06
CA ALA A 14 -18.24 -43.16 35.06
C ALA A 14 -18.47 -42.15 36.21
N PHE A 15 -17.68 -42.22 37.29
CA PHE A 15 -17.75 -41.27 38.42
C PHE A 15 -16.74 -40.12 38.36
N ILE A 16 -15.82 -40.10 37.39
CA ILE A 16 -14.91 -38.95 37.13
C ILE A 16 -15.46 -38.03 36.02
N GLY A 17 -16.56 -38.42 35.37
CA GLY A 17 -17.26 -37.62 34.37
C GLY A 17 -18.43 -36.80 34.93
N ILE A 18 -18.28 -36.11 36.06
CA ILE A 18 -19.16 -34.96 36.32
C ILE A 18 -18.67 -33.87 35.37
N GLN A 19 -19.20 -33.86 34.14
CA GLN A 19 -19.31 -32.61 33.38
C GLN A 19 -20.02 -31.65 34.32
N HIS A 20 -19.28 -30.73 34.94
CA HIS A 20 -19.90 -29.52 35.44
C HIS A 20 -20.62 -28.93 34.23
N ALA A 21 -21.95 -28.98 34.23
CA ALA A 21 -22.73 -28.21 33.30
C ALA A 21 -22.28 -26.76 33.52
N ILE A 22 -21.49 -26.23 32.59
CA ILE A 22 -21.08 -24.84 32.60
C ILE A 22 -22.38 -24.05 32.62
N ALA A 23 -22.57 -23.24 33.66
CA ALA A 23 -23.78 -22.46 33.75
C ALA A 23 -23.75 -21.39 32.64
N GLN A 24 -24.95 -21.01 32.18
CA GLN A 24 -25.10 -20.28 30.92
C GLN A 24 -26.04 -19.10 31.12
N PHE A 25 -25.75 -18.00 30.44
CA PHE A 25 -26.62 -16.84 30.34
C PHE A 25 -27.26 -16.81 28.95
N THR A 26 -28.59 -16.85 28.92
CA THR A 26 -29.35 -16.79 27.66
C THR A 26 -29.64 -15.34 27.30
N ILE A 27 -29.07 -14.85 26.19
CA ILE A 27 -29.35 -13.52 25.63
C ILE A 27 -30.64 -13.58 24.80
N ALA A 28 -30.80 -14.61 23.99
CA ALA A 28 -32.02 -14.84 23.22
C ALA A 28 -32.22 -16.33 22.97
N ASP A 29 -33.46 -16.78 23.02
CA ASP A 29 -33.90 -18.13 22.62
C ASP A 29 -35.21 -18.04 21.82
N GLN A 30 -35.88 -19.17 21.56
CA GLN A 30 -37.15 -19.20 20.83
C GLN A 30 -38.29 -18.41 21.48
N ASN A 31 -38.28 -18.25 22.80
CA ASN A 31 -39.39 -17.67 23.56
C ASN A 31 -39.06 -16.29 24.16
N ARG A 32 -37.77 -15.98 24.38
CA ARG A 32 -37.34 -14.82 25.16
C ARG A 32 -36.14 -14.11 24.53
N VAL A 33 -35.99 -12.83 24.85
CA VAL A 33 -34.81 -12.02 24.60
C VAL A 33 -34.53 -11.23 25.88
N ALA A 34 -33.26 -11.08 26.25
CA ALA A 34 -32.85 -10.35 27.43
C ALA A 34 -33.17 -8.86 27.27
N SER A 35 -33.55 -8.20 28.37
CA SER A 35 -33.69 -6.75 28.42
C SER A 35 -32.33 -6.09 28.65
N ILE A 36 -32.15 -4.88 28.12
CA ILE A 36 -30.93 -4.08 28.33
C ILE A 36 -31.27 -2.90 29.24
N VAL A 37 -30.43 -2.66 30.24
CA VAL A 37 -30.58 -1.54 31.18
C VAL A 37 -29.28 -0.74 31.20
N TYR A 38 -29.39 0.58 31.18
CA TYR A 38 -28.27 1.47 31.42
C TYR A 38 -28.69 2.62 32.34
N ASP A 39 -27.71 3.30 32.91
CA ASP A 39 -27.96 4.47 33.77
C ASP A 39 -28.01 5.74 32.91
N ILE A 40 -29.20 6.35 32.78
CA ILE A 40 -29.41 7.53 31.91
C ILE A 40 -28.64 8.76 32.39
N GLU A 41 -28.35 8.86 33.68
CA GLU A 41 -27.64 9.99 34.28
C GLU A 41 -26.11 9.82 34.25
N ASN A 42 -25.60 8.66 33.77
CA ASN A 42 -24.18 8.34 33.80
C ASN A 42 -23.41 8.86 32.57
N SER A 43 -23.65 8.27 31.40
CA SER A 43 -22.96 8.67 30.15
C SER A 43 -23.86 8.51 28.92
N ALA A 44 -23.76 9.47 27.98
CA ALA A 44 -24.40 9.35 26.68
C ALA A 44 -23.89 8.13 25.89
N LEU A 45 -22.63 7.73 26.11
CA LEU A 45 -22.04 6.58 25.45
C LEU A 45 -22.68 5.25 25.90
N ASP A 46 -23.13 5.14 27.15
CA ASP A 46 -23.84 3.96 27.65
C ASP A 46 -25.16 3.77 26.89
N SER A 47 -25.88 4.87 26.63
CA SER A 47 -27.09 4.85 25.81
C SER A 47 -26.78 4.40 24.38
N ILE A 48 -25.75 4.94 23.75
CA ILE A 48 -25.33 4.56 22.39
C ILE A 48 -24.97 3.07 22.35
N ALA A 49 -24.17 2.59 23.31
CA ALA A 49 -23.76 1.19 23.40
C ALA A 49 -24.97 0.26 23.60
N ALA A 50 -25.90 0.61 24.50
CA ALA A 50 -27.12 -0.15 24.74
C ALA A 50 -27.99 -0.29 23.47
N HIS A 51 -28.21 0.82 22.75
CA HIS A 51 -29.00 0.81 21.51
C HIS A 51 -28.31 0.06 20.36
N LEU A 52 -26.98 0.15 20.26
CA LEU A 52 -26.21 -0.62 19.28
C LEU A 52 -26.22 -2.11 19.62
N LEU A 53 -26.12 -2.49 20.88
CA LEU A 53 -26.23 -3.89 21.31
C LEU A 53 -27.63 -4.45 21.02
N ALA A 54 -28.68 -3.69 21.31
CA ALA A 54 -30.06 -4.10 20.99
C ALA A 54 -30.22 -4.36 19.49
N ARG A 55 -29.69 -3.46 18.65
CA ARG A 55 -29.71 -3.61 17.18
C ARG A 55 -28.87 -4.80 16.73
N ASP A 56 -27.70 -5.02 17.33
CA ASP A 56 -26.82 -6.13 16.99
C ASP A 56 -27.48 -7.49 17.36
N ILE A 57 -28.16 -7.57 18.52
CA ILE A 57 -28.95 -8.75 18.91
C ILE A 57 -30.14 -8.94 17.97
N GLU A 58 -30.85 -7.86 17.61
CA GLU A 58 -31.94 -7.90 16.63
C GLU A 58 -31.46 -8.42 15.27
N ALA A 59 -30.33 -7.91 14.77
CA ALA A 59 -29.75 -8.35 13.49
C ALA A 59 -29.34 -9.83 13.51
N VAL A 60 -28.92 -10.36 14.66
CA VAL A 60 -28.55 -11.77 14.82
C VAL A 60 -29.78 -12.67 15.03
N THR A 61 -30.84 -12.20 15.69
CA THR A 61 -31.90 -13.08 16.22
C THR A 61 -33.32 -12.78 15.69
N ASN A 62 -33.50 -11.69 14.97
CA ASN A 62 -34.78 -11.07 14.64
C ASN A 62 -35.63 -10.67 15.87
N LYS A 63 -35.03 -10.59 17.05
CA LYS A 63 -35.67 -10.17 18.29
C LYS A 63 -34.92 -8.99 18.88
N ARG A 64 -35.62 -7.88 19.08
CA ARG A 64 -35.02 -6.68 19.64
C ARG A 64 -35.20 -6.67 21.17
N PRO A 65 -34.10 -6.63 21.95
CA PRO A 65 -34.16 -6.31 23.36
C PRO A 65 -34.91 -5.01 23.63
N GLU A 66 -35.78 -5.01 24.64
CA GLU A 66 -36.28 -3.77 25.21
C GLU A 66 -35.17 -3.08 26.01
N ILE A 67 -35.15 -1.75 25.97
CA ILE A 67 -34.12 -0.93 26.61
C ILE A 67 -34.78 -0.12 27.71
N PHE A 68 -34.24 -0.20 28.92
CA PHE A 68 -34.70 0.52 30.10
C PHE A 68 -33.59 1.37 30.70
N THR A 69 -33.99 2.32 31.54
CA THR A 69 -33.07 3.20 32.30
C THR A 69 -33.07 2.91 33.81
N SER A 70 -33.89 1.94 34.25
CA SER A 70 -33.98 1.48 35.63
C SER A 70 -34.44 0.01 35.69
N LEU A 71 -34.39 -0.62 36.86
CA LEU A 71 -34.77 -2.03 37.07
C LEU A 71 -36.24 -2.25 37.46
N GLU A 72 -37.05 -1.19 37.58
CA GLU A 72 -38.39 -1.28 38.18
C GLU A 72 -39.38 -2.11 37.34
N GLU A 73 -39.29 -1.99 36.02
CA GLU A 73 -40.21 -2.62 35.06
C GLU A 73 -39.60 -3.84 34.36
N VAL A 74 -38.40 -4.27 34.77
CA VAL A 74 -37.62 -5.28 34.06
C VAL A 74 -37.88 -6.69 34.61
N GLU A 75 -38.01 -7.67 33.71
CA GLU A 75 -38.19 -9.09 34.05
C GLU A 75 -37.32 -10.02 33.19
N GLY A 76 -37.11 -11.26 33.65
CA GLY A 76 -36.33 -12.29 32.95
C GLY A 76 -34.81 -12.08 33.03
N ASN A 77 -34.10 -12.37 31.95
CA ASN A 77 -32.66 -12.17 31.85
C ASN A 77 -32.33 -10.72 31.48
N VAL A 78 -31.34 -10.13 32.17
CA VAL A 78 -31.04 -8.70 32.04
C VAL A 78 -29.56 -8.46 31.74
N ILE A 79 -29.28 -7.56 30.82
CA ILE A 79 -27.94 -7.03 30.56
C ILE A 79 -27.88 -5.62 31.13
N ILE A 80 -26.98 -5.35 32.07
CA ILE A 80 -26.81 -4.02 32.67
C ILE A 80 -25.48 -3.43 32.18
N ILE A 81 -25.52 -2.24 31.59
CA ILE A 81 -24.36 -1.55 31.02
C ILE A 81 -24.09 -0.27 31.83
N GLY A 82 -22.82 -0.02 32.14
CA GLY A 82 -22.35 1.23 32.74
C GLY A 82 -20.87 1.15 33.08
N ASP A 83 -20.32 2.21 33.67
CA ASP A 83 -18.96 2.18 34.22
C ASP A 83 -18.96 2.23 35.76
N VAL A 84 -17.77 2.24 36.37
CA VAL A 84 -17.61 2.24 37.83
C VAL A 84 -18.21 3.46 38.54
N THR A 85 -18.52 4.54 37.81
CA THR A 85 -19.19 5.74 38.34
C THR A 85 -20.71 5.65 38.32
N SER A 86 -21.29 4.66 37.64
CA SER A 86 -22.74 4.46 37.59
C SER A 86 -23.32 4.07 38.96
N GLN A 87 -24.36 4.77 39.38
CA GLN A 87 -25.07 4.47 40.63
C GLN A 87 -25.79 3.12 40.54
N LEU A 88 -26.32 2.80 39.35
CA LEU A 88 -26.94 1.51 39.08
C LEU A 88 -25.95 0.36 39.29
N ILE A 89 -24.72 0.49 38.77
CA ILE A 89 -23.69 -0.54 38.93
C ILE A 89 -23.24 -0.65 40.39
N GLY A 90 -22.85 0.47 41.02
CA GLY A 90 -22.30 0.49 42.38
C GLY A 90 -23.26 -0.04 43.46
N ARG A 91 -24.57 -0.08 43.18
CA ARG A 91 -25.57 -0.64 44.08
C ARG A 91 -25.52 -2.17 44.19
N TYR A 92 -25.08 -2.87 43.14
CA TYR A 92 -25.20 -4.33 43.04
C TYR A 92 -23.87 -5.05 42.84
N LEU A 93 -22.79 -4.32 42.54
CA LEU A 93 -21.52 -4.91 42.16
C LEU A 93 -20.34 -4.22 42.84
N ASP A 94 -19.38 -5.01 43.32
CA ASP A 94 -18.05 -4.52 43.68
C ASP A 94 -17.20 -4.35 42.42
N THR A 95 -16.84 -3.11 42.12
CA THR A 95 -16.07 -2.71 40.93
C THR A 95 -14.58 -2.50 41.21
N SER A 96 -14.09 -2.93 42.38
CA SER A 96 -12.70 -2.71 42.81
C SER A 96 -11.63 -3.15 41.80
N GLN A 97 -11.88 -4.19 41.00
CA GLN A 97 -10.94 -4.67 39.96
C GLN A 97 -10.81 -3.73 38.75
N LEU A 98 -11.77 -2.83 38.54
CA LEU A 98 -11.78 -1.88 37.42
C LEU A 98 -11.42 -0.46 37.86
N ASN A 99 -11.47 -0.17 39.17
CA ASN A 99 -11.18 1.16 39.71
C ASN A 99 -9.75 1.61 39.40
N GLY A 100 -9.60 2.82 38.86
CA GLY A 100 -8.30 3.38 38.47
C GLY A 100 -7.70 2.77 37.21
N GLY A 101 -8.36 1.79 36.59
CA GLY A 101 -8.01 1.27 35.27
C GLY A 101 -8.30 2.28 34.16
N TRP A 102 -7.62 2.14 33.02
CA TRP A 102 -7.89 2.94 31.82
C TRP A 102 -8.54 2.05 30.77
N GLU A 103 -9.78 2.37 30.40
CA GLU A 103 -10.58 1.68 29.38
C GLU A 103 -10.65 0.15 29.51
N MET A 104 -10.60 -0.36 30.75
CA MET A 104 -10.81 -1.77 31.06
C MET A 104 -12.30 -2.08 31.12
N TYR A 105 -12.67 -3.35 30.96
CA TYR A 105 -14.04 -3.80 31.19
C TYR A 105 -14.12 -5.19 31.81
N GLY A 106 -15.26 -5.47 32.45
CA GLY A 106 -15.64 -6.77 32.94
C GLY A 106 -17.02 -7.19 32.44
N ARG A 107 -17.21 -8.48 32.20
CA ARG A 107 -18.53 -9.11 32.06
C ARG A 107 -18.75 -10.01 33.25
N ILE A 108 -19.71 -9.65 34.10
CA ILE A 108 -19.89 -10.26 35.41
C ILE A 108 -21.32 -10.77 35.54
N PHE A 109 -21.48 -12.01 35.98
CA PHE A 109 -22.77 -12.69 36.03
C PHE A 109 -23.29 -12.81 37.46
N LYS A 110 -24.59 -12.57 37.63
CA LYS A 110 -25.33 -12.79 38.87
C LYS A 110 -26.60 -13.57 38.58
N LYS A 111 -27.11 -14.30 39.58
CA LYS A 111 -28.38 -15.05 39.48
C LYS A 111 -29.56 -14.07 39.57
N ALA A 112 -30.14 -13.80 40.73
CA ALA A 112 -31.29 -12.89 40.83
C ALA A 112 -30.95 -11.60 41.58
N LEU A 113 -31.35 -10.43 41.04
CA LEU A 113 -31.32 -9.13 41.75
C LEU A 113 -32.68 -8.77 42.37
N THR A 114 -33.77 -9.19 41.72
CA THR A 114 -35.16 -9.02 42.20
C THR A 114 -35.91 -10.33 41.96
N LYS A 115 -37.15 -10.44 42.47
CA LYS A 115 -38.00 -11.63 42.21
C LYS A 115 -38.41 -11.80 40.74
N LYS A 116 -38.33 -10.74 39.94
CA LYS A 116 -38.71 -10.76 38.51
C LYS A 116 -37.52 -11.05 37.59
N ILE A 117 -36.29 -10.96 38.10
CA ILE A 117 -35.06 -11.08 37.31
C ILE A 117 -34.42 -12.45 37.58
N ASP A 118 -34.25 -13.23 36.52
CA ASP A 118 -33.75 -14.62 36.56
C ASP A 118 -32.22 -14.69 36.61
N GLN A 119 -31.56 -13.95 35.72
CA GLN A 119 -30.10 -13.84 35.55
C GLN A 119 -29.72 -12.41 35.16
N VAL A 120 -28.53 -11.96 35.57
CA VAL A 120 -27.98 -10.66 35.17
C VAL A 120 -26.57 -10.81 34.64
N MET A 121 -26.32 -10.21 33.48
CA MET A 121 -24.97 -9.96 32.95
C MET A 121 -24.68 -8.46 33.07
N PHE A 122 -23.77 -8.10 33.95
CA PHE A 122 -23.21 -6.75 34.00
C PHE A 122 -22.08 -6.64 32.96
N ILE A 123 -22.12 -5.60 32.13
CA ILE A 123 -21.00 -5.17 31.29
C ILE A 123 -20.51 -3.85 31.87
N VAL A 124 -19.40 -3.91 32.59
CA VAL A 124 -18.91 -2.77 33.40
C VAL A 124 -17.57 -2.29 32.89
N GLY A 125 -17.47 -0.99 32.59
CA GLY A 125 -16.20 -0.35 32.26
C GLY A 125 -15.49 0.26 33.46
N SER A 126 -14.17 0.43 33.39
CA SER A 126 -13.44 1.38 34.27
C SER A 126 -13.80 2.83 33.98
N ASP A 127 -14.28 3.09 32.76
CA ASP A 127 -14.80 4.34 32.25
C ASP A 127 -15.84 4.04 31.13
N PRO A 128 -16.58 5.04 30.61
CA PRO A 128 -17.60 4.80 29.59
C PRO A 128 -17.08 4.12 28.31
N ARG A 129 -15.81 4.36 27.91
CA ARG A 129 -15.22 3.69 26.74
C ARG A 129 -14.95 2.22 27.03
N GLY A 130 -14.46 1.89 28.23
CA GLY A 130 -14.36 0.51 28.71
C GLY A 130 -15.69 -0.23 28.59
N ALA A 131 -16.79 0.36 29.09
CA ALA A 131 -18.12 -0.24 29.02
C ALA A 131 -18.55 -0.49 27.56
N ALA A 132 -18.35 0.50 26.68
CA ALA A 132 -18.61 0.35 25.25
C ALA A 132 -17.75 -0.76 24.60
N TYR A 133 -16.47 -0.90 24.95
CA TYR A 133 -15.62 -1.99 24.45
C TYR A 133 -16.12 -3.36 24.91
N GLY A 134 -16.60 -3.49 26.14
CA GLY A 134 -17.23 -4.72 26.63
C GLY A 134 -18.49 -5.09 25.85
N VAL A 135 -19.30 -4.07 25.50
CA VAL A 135 -20.47 -4.24 24.63
C VAL A 135 -20.05 -4.70 23.22
N PHE A 136 -19.08 -4.04 22.59
CA PHE A 136 -18.67 -4.40 21.23
C PHE A 136 -17.89 -5.73 21.15
N ASP A 137 -17.22 -6.13 22.22
CA ASP A 137 -16.62 -7.46 22.36
C ASP A 137 -17.71 -8.55 22.42
N LEU A 138 -18.81 -8.28 23.14
CA LEU A 138 -20.00 -9.14 23.10
C LEU A 138 -20.64 -9.16 21.70
N SER A 139 -20.84 -8.00 21.05
CA SER A 139 -21.34 -7.93 19.67
C SER A 139 -20.50 -8.79 18.71
N LYS A 140 -19.18 -8.72 18.83
CA LYS A 140 -18.25 -9.56 18.06
C LYS A 140 -18.43 -11.05 18.38
N GLN A 141 -18.56 -11.42 19.65
CA GLN A 141 -18.77 -12.80 20.08
C GLN A 141 -20.10 -13.39 19.56
N ILE A 142 -21.18 -12.59 19.52
CA ILE A 142 -22.47 -13.06 19.00
C ILE A 142 -22.50 -13.11 17.47
N GLY A 143 -21.53 -12.53 16.77
CA GLY A 143 -21.32 -12.70 15.33
C GLY A 143 -21.38 -11.41 14.51
N VAL A 144 -21.38 -10.22 15.13
CA VAL A 144 -21.39 -8.94 14.42
C VAL A 144 -19.97 -8.42 14.25
N SER A 145 -19.47 -8.43 13.01
CA SER A 145 -18.15 -7.89 12.66
C SER A 145 -18.09 -6.37 12.87
N PRO A 146 -16.95 -5.78 13.28
CA PRO A 146 -16.72 -4.34 13.20
C PRO A 146 -17.01 -3.76 11.80
N TRP A 147 -16.85 -4.59 10.77
CA TRP A 147 -17.02 -4.23 9.37
C TRP A 147 -18.41 -4.56 8.80
N TYR A 148 -19.40 -4.92 9.64
CA TYR A 148 -20.77 -5.21 9.18
C TYR A 148 -21.34 -4.11 8.29
N TRP A 149 -21.03 -2.85 8.61
CA TRP A 149 -21.44 -1.70 7.83
C TRP A 149 -20.35 -1.22 6.89
N TRP A 150 -19.09 -1.10 7.34
CA TRP A 150 -18.04 -0.52 6.51
C TRP A 150 -17.52 -1.44 5.40
N ALA A 151 -17.78 -2.75 5.47
CA ALA A 151 -17.48 -3.70 4.40
C ALA A 151 -18.59 -4.74 4.14
N ASP A 152 -19.83 -4.35 4.49
CA ASP A 152 -21.06 -5.12 4.23
C ASP A 152 -21.01 -6.57 4.75
N VAL A 153 -20.21 -6.82 5.79
CA VAL A 153 -20.01 -8.17 6.33
C VAL A 153 -21.36 -8.75 6.75
N PRO A 154 -21.78 -9.90 6.20
CA PRO A 154 -23.08 -10.47 6.50
C PRO A 154 -23.17 -10.90 7.96
N ILE A 155 -24.27 -10.53 8.63
CA ILE A 155 -24.59 -11.01 9.97
C ILE A 155 -25.35 -12.34 9.84
N GLU A 156 -24.88 -13.38 10.52
CA GLU A 156 -25.53 -14.68 10.50
C GLU A 156 -26.68 -14.76 11.51
N HIS A 157 -27.82 -15.26 11.06
CA HIS A 157 -28.96 -15.49 11.93
C HIS A 157 -28.71 -16.65 12.90
N LYS A 158 -29.04 -16.46 14.18
CA LYS A 158 -28.97 -17.47 15.24
C LYS A 158 -30.29 -17.53 16.00
N ASN A 159 -30.87 -18.73 16.10
CA ASN A 159 -32.10 -18.96 16.87
C ASN A 159 -31.90 -18.82 18.39
N ASN A 160 -30.70 -19.14 18.87
CA ASN A 160 -30.33 -19.05 20.27
C ASN A 160 -28.97 -18.34 20.37
N VAL A 161 -28.87 -17.37 21.27
CA VAL A 161 -27.64 -16.68 21.63
C VAL A 161 -27.43 -16.87 23.12
N ILE A 162 -26.44 -17.69 23.44
CA ILE A 162 -26.10 -18.10 24.80
C ILE A 162 -24.60 -17.84 24.98
N VAL A 163 -24.23 -17.32 26.14
CA VAL A 163 -22.83 -17.13 26.54
C VAL A 163 -22.57 -17.87 27.85
N ASP A 164 -21.33 -18.29 28.07
CA ASP A 164 -20.91 -18.89 29.33
C ASP A 164 -21.03 -17.85 30.45
N ASP A 165 -21.59 -18.23 31.61
CA ASP A 165 -21.81 -17.32 32.75
C ASP A 165 -20.56 -17.12 33.62
N VAL A 166 -19.40 -17.05 32.97
CA VAL A 166 -18.10 -16.91 33.62
C VAL A 166 -17.67 -15.46 33.62
N ASP A 167 -17.39 -14.94 34.82
CA ASP A 167 -16.85 -13.60 34.99
C ASP A 167 -15.53 -13.44 34.20
N THR A 168 -15.46 -12.42 33.36
CA THR A 168 -14.27 -12.12 32.54
C THR A 168 -13.90 -10.66 32.64
N PHE A 169 -12.60 -10.36 32.63
CA PHE A 169 -12.06 -9.00 32.67
C PHE A 169 -11.05 -8.81 31.55
N SER A 170 -11.06 -7.62 30.94
CA SER A 170 -10.03 -7.21 30.00
C SER A 170 -8.80 -6.70 30.74
N ASN A 171 -7.65 -6.71 30.06
CA ASN A 171 -6.52 -5.89 30.46
C ASN A 171 -6.74 -4.44 30.02
N SER A 172 -5.96 -3.50 30.57
CA SER A 172 -5.81 -2.17 29.99
C SER A 172 -5.18 -2.28 28.60
N PRO A 173 -5.51 -1.39 27.66
CA PRO A 173 -4.87 -1.36 26.35
C PRO A 173 -3.37 -1.09 26.48
N SER A 174 -2.57 -1.69 25.60
CA SER A 174 -1.12 -1.48 25.55
C SER A 174 -0.75 -0.03 25.22
N VAL A 175 -1.62 0.65 24.46
CA VAL A 175 -1.45 2.04 24.04
C VAL A 175 -2.63 2.90 24.52
N LYS A 176 -2.34 4.06 25.12
CA LYS A 176 -3.37 4.89 25.78
C LYS A 176 -4.34 5.57 24.81
N PHE A 177 -3.82 6.25 23.79
CA PHE A 177 -4.61 6.86 22.72
C PHE A 177 -4.33 6.14 21.40
N ARG A 178 -5.38 5.59 20.78
CA ARG A 178 -5.31 4.69 19.63
C ARG A 178 -6.29 5.19 18.59
N GLY A 179 -5.80 5.59 17.43
CA GLY A 179 -6.62 6.31 16.49
C GLY A 179 -6.18 6.24 15.06
N ILE A 180 -6.94 6.96 14.25
CA ILE A 180 -6.69 7.12 12.82
C ILE A 180 -6.57 8.60 12.46
N PHE A 181 -5.86 8.85 11.37
CA PHE A 181 -5.91 10.11 10.65
C PHE A 181 -6.62 9.88 9.32
N ILE A 182 -7.76 10.58 9.17
CA ILE A 182 -8.42 10.72 7.88
C ILE A 182 -7.62 11.75 7.07
N ASN A 183 -6.99 11.30 6.01
CA ASN A 183 -6.10 12.10 5.18
C ASN A 183 -6.25 11.67 3.72
N ASP A 184 -5.74 12.45 2.77
CA ASP A 184 -5.85 12.18 1.33
C ASP A 184 -7.30 11.89 0.89
N GLU A 185 -8.29 12.45 1.60
CA GLU A 185 -9.68 12.00 1.57
C GLU A 185 -10.48 12.45 0.33
N GLY A 186 -9.85 13.24 -0.54
CA GLY A 186 -10.50 13.83 -1.71
C GLY A 186 -10.75 12.89 -2.88
N TRP A 187 -10.27 11.65 -2.81
CA TRP A 187 -10.48 10.64 -3.85
C TRP A 187 -11.34 9.45 -3.40
N GLY A 188 -11.92 9.51 -2.21
CA GLY A 188 -12.81 8.46 -1.70
C GLY A 188 -13.81 8.95 -0.66
N LEU A 189 -13.38 9.17 0.57
CA LEU A 189 -14.27 9.37 1.71
C LEU A 189 -15.04 10.69 1.62
N GLU A 190 -14.38 11.79 1.26
CA GLU A 190 -15.06 13.08 1.09
C GLU A 190 -16.09 13.06 -0.04
N PRO A 191 -15.76 12.69 -1.29
CA PRO A 191 -16.75 12.70 -2.36
C PRO A 191 -17.88 11.69 -2.12
N TRP A 192 -17.62 10.55 -1.49
CA TRP A 192 -18.68 9.63 -1.08
C TRP A 192 -19.59 10.26 -0.01
N ALA A 193 -19.03 10.85 1.04
CA ALA A 193 -19.79 11.45 2.11
C ALA A 193 -20.64 12.62 1.60
N SER A 194 -20.04 13.53 0.85
CA SER A 194 -20.70 14.75 0.36
C SER A 194 -21.77 14.49 -0.70
N LYS A 195 -21.63 13.45 -1.52
CA LYS A 195 -22.58 13.17 -2.61
C LYS A 195 -23.61 12.10 -2.28
N THR A 196 -23.31 11.20 -1.35
CA THR A 196 -24.17 10.02 -1.09
C THR A 196 -24.65 9.92 0.36
N PHE A 197 -23.74 9.94 1.34
CA PHE A 197 -24.09 9.56 2.71
C PHE A 197 -24.65 10.73 3.54
N GLU A 198 -24.12 11.93 3.34
CA GLU A 198 -24.51 13.15 4.03
C GLU A 198 -24.59 14.38 3.10
N PRO A 199 -25.37 14.30 2.00
CA PRO A 199 -25.48 15.40 1.04
C PRO A 199 -26.08 16.69 1.62
N SER A 200 -26.78 16.61 2.76
CA SER A 200 -27.29 17.78 3.48
C SER A 200 -26.18 18.70 4.00
N VAL A 201 -25.00 18.16 4.32
CA VAL A 201 -23.81 18.95 4.69
C VAL A 201 -22.98 19.27 3.45
N GLY A 202 -22.97 18.37 2.47
CA GLY A 202 -22.13 18.46 1.26
C GLY A 202 -20.64 18.32 1.57
N ASN A 203 -20.30 17.67 2.70
CA ASN A 203 -18.94 17.38 3.17
C ASN A 203 -19.00 16.34 4.31
N LEU A 204 -17.90 16.07 5.01
CA LEU A 204 -17.88 15.21 6.20
C LEU A 204 -18.58 15.92 7.38
N GLY A 205 -19.77 15.44 7.74
CA GLY A 205 -20.56 15.99 8.84
C GLY A 205 -20.79 15.02 10.01
N PRO A 206 -21.68 15.39 10.95
CA PRO A 206 -21.92 14.64 12.18
C PRO A 206 -22.37 13.20 11.92
N LYS A 207 -23.17 12.97 10.87
CA LYS A 207 -23.63 11.61 10.51
C LYS A 207 -22.46 10.75 10.03
N THR A 208 -21.59 11.32 9.21
CA THR A 208 -20.38 10.66 8.70
C THR A 208 -19.43 10.32 9.85
N TYR A 209 -19.11 11.30 10.70
CA TYR A 209 -18.23 11.10 11.85
C TYR A 209 -18.81 10.11 12.88
N ALA A 210 -20.12 10.12 13.15
CA ALA A 210 -20.74 9.12 14.01
C ALA A 210 -20.50 7.68 13.51
N LYS A 211 -20.50 7.45 12.18
CA LYS A 211 -20.19 6.12 11.62
C LYS A 211 -18.70 5.77 11.69
N ILE A 212 -17.82 6.75 11.61
CA ILE A 212 -16.38 6.55 11.84
C ILE A 212 -16.14 6.22 13.32
N PHE A 213 -16.82 6.91 14.25
CA PHE A 213 -16.70 6.67 15.68
C PHE A 213 -17.26 5.31 16.10
N GLU A 214 -18.38 4.88 15.51
CA GLU A 214 -18.89 3.51 15.69
C GLU A 214 -17.82 2.47 15.29
N LEU A 215 -17.15 2.68 14.16
CA LEU A 215 -16.08 1.78 13.70
C LEU A 215 -14.88 1.80 14.65
N LEU A 216 -14.42 2.98 15.06
CA LEU A 216 -13.30 3.11 15.99
C LEU A 216 -13.56 2.37 17.29
N LEU A 217 -14.72 2.58 17.92
CA LEU A 217 -15.04 1.88 19.17
C LEU A 217 -15.16 0.36 18.98
N ARG A 218 -15.73 -0.11 17.86
CA ARG A 218 -15.78 -1.55 17.53
C ARG A 218 -14.40 -2.16 17.31
N LEU A 219 -13.42 -1.35 16.90
CA LEU A 219 -12.00 -1.71 16.79
C LEU A 219 -11.19 -1.36 18.05
N LYS A 220 -11.85 -0.91 19.12
CA LYS A 220 -11.26 -0.46 20.39
C LYS A 220 -10.30 0.73 20.27
N GLY A 221 -10.49 1.58 19.25
CA GLY A 221 -9.86 2.89 19.11
C GLY A 221 -10.64 4.00 19.81
N ASN A 222 -9.95 5.08 20.21
CA ASN A 222 -10.50 6.20 20.97
C ASN A 222 -10.08 7.58 20.48
N ALA A 223 -9.25 7.69 19.45
CA ALA A 223 -8.73 8.98 18.97
C ALA A 223 -8.91 9.15 17.45
N ILE A 224 -9.04 10.41 17.02
CA ILE A 224 -9.13 10.75 15.60
C ILE A 224 -8.37 12.05 15.28
N TRP A 225 -7.67 12.07 14.16
CA TRP A 225 -7.33 13.28 13.43
C TRP A 225 -8.32 13.41 12.24
N PRO A 226 -9.20 14.44 12.25
CA PRO A 226 -10.19 14.63 11.19
C PRO A 226 -9.58 14.95 9.82
N GLY A 227 -10.40 14.81 8.75
CA GLY A 227 -10.02 15.22 7.39
C GLY A 227 -9.72 16.72 7.31
N MET A 228 -8.72 17.08 6.52
CA MET A 228 -8.15 18.43 6.57
C MET A 228 -7.76 19.05 5.23
N HIS A 229 -7.81 18.30 4.12
CA HIS A 229 -7.40 18.82 2.82
C HIS A 229 -8.37 19.89 2.28
N PRO A 230 -7.98 20.67 1.25
CA PRO A 230 -8.79 21.80 0.75
C PRO A 230 -10.23 21.47 0.37
N ASN A 231 -10.52 20.24 -0.04
CA ASN A 231 -11.87 19.77 -0.39
C ASN A 231 -12.72 19.36 0.83
N THR A 232 -12.14 19.30 2.02
CA THR A 232 -12.81 18.96 3.28
C THR A 232 -12.99 20.21 4.13
N ARG A 233 -14.21 20.45 4.60
CA ARG A 233 -14.48 21.54 5.53
C ARG A 233 -13.82 21.24 6.88
N PRO A 234 -13.11 22.20 7.50
CA PRO A 234 -12.51 22.01 8.82
C PRO A 234 -13.49 21.49 9.86
N PHE A 235 -13.09 20.46 10.61
CA PHE A 235 -13.96 19.72 11.53
C PHE A 235 -14.80 20.60 12.46
N PHE A 236 -14.17 21.59 13.11
CA PHE A 236 -14.81 22.50 14.07
C PHE A 236 -15.66 23.60 13.42
N THR A 237 -15.61 23.76 12.10
CA THR A 237 -16.46 24.73 11.37
C THR A 237 -17.79 24.13 10.94
N VAL A 238 -17.95 22.81 11.04
CA VAL A 238 -19.20 22.10 10.73
C VAL A 238 -19.97 21.86 12.03
N PRO A 239 -21.14 22.48 12.23
CA PRO A 239 -21.92 22.34 13.45
C PRO A 239 -22.28 20.87 13.76
N GLY A 240 -22.16 20.47 15.03
CA GLY A 240 -22.50 19.12 15.49
C GLY A 240 -21.33 18.12 15.47
N ASN A 241 -20.22 18.43 14.80
CA ASN A 241 -19.08 17.50 14.70
C ASN A 241 -18.41 17.26 16.06
N ALA A 242 -18.05 18.33 16.77
CA ALA A 242 -17.41 18.25 18.09
C ALA A 242 -18.34 17.62 19.13
N GLU A 243 -19.63 17.98 19.11
CA GLU A 243 -20.66 17.41 19.98
C GLU A 243 -20.87 15.92 19.69
N THR A 244 -20.70 15.50 18.44
CA THR A 244 -20.74 14.08 18.07
C THR A 244 -19.52 13.35 18.62
N ALA A 245 -18.31 13.91 18.51
CA ALA A 245 -17.12 13.27 19.08
C ALA A 245 -17.25 13.08 20.60
N ASP A 246 -17.74 14.10 21.31
CA ASP A 246 -17.99 14.05 22.75
C ASP A 246 -19.01 12.96 23.14
N LYS A 247 -20.17 12.91 22.46
CA LYS A 247 -21.19 11.87 22.69
C LYS A 247 -20.66 10.45 22.51
N TRP A 248 -19.76 10.25 21.56
CA TRP A 248 -19.13 8.96 21.28
C TRP A 248 -17.87 8.70 22.13
N GLY A 249 -17.49 9.65 23.00
CA GLY A 249 -16.30 9.56 23.85
C GLY A 249 -14.98 9.60 23.09
N ILE A 250 -14.96 10.07 21.84
CA ILE A 250 -13.78 10.10 20.98
C ILE A 250 -12.94 11.34 21.26
N VAL A 251 -11.63 11.11 21.43
CA VAL A 251 -10.62 12.14 21.64
C VAL A 251 -10.24 12.77 20.29
N VAL A 252 -10.52 14.06 20.12
CA VAL A 252 -10.20 14.78 18.88
C VAL A 252 -8.78 15.35 18.96
N GLY A 253 -7.95 15.04 17.97
CA GLY A 253 -6.65 15.67 17.77
C GLY A 253 -6.57 16.34 16.40
N SER A 254 -5.36 16.72 16.02
CA SER A 254 -5.07 17.41 14.75
C SER A 254 -3.69 17.00 14.25
N SER A 255 -3.44 17.09 12.94
CA SER A 255 -2.12 16.74 12.39
C SER A 255 -1.02 17.69 12.88
N HIS A 256 0.22 17.37 12.54
CA HIS A 256 1.41 18.09 12.99
C HIS A 256 1.56 19.52 12.44
N SER A 257 0.77 19.91 11.44
CA SER A 257 0.71 21.28 10.90
C SER A 257 -0.53 22.05 11.36
N GLU A 258 -1.31 21.48 12.28
CA GLU A 258 -2.62 21.98 12.68
C GLU A 258 -2.67 22.28 14.20
N SER A 259 -1.70 23.08 14.67
CA SER A 259 -1.55 23.39 16.09
C SER A 259 -2.83 23.94 16.73
N MET A 260 -3.07 23.59 17.98
CA MET A 260 -4.22 24.07 18.76
C MET A 260 -5.59 23.74 18.13
N LEU A 261 -5.70 22.56 17.50
CA LEU A 261 -6.92 22.06 16.85
C LEU A 261 -7.39 22.93 15.67
N ARG A 262 -6.46 23.62 14.99
CA ARG A 262 -6.75 24.52 13.87
C ARG A 262 -6.38 23.87 12.54
N ASN A 263 -7.34 23.73 11.65
CA ASN A 263 -7.05 23.40 10.27
C ASN A 263 -6.60 24.66 9.52
N ASN A 264 -5.28 24.80 9.35
CA ASN A 264 -4.71 25.99 8.71
C ASN A 264 -4.99 26.08 7.21
N VAL A 265 -5.35 24.97 6.56
CA VAL A 265 -5.66 24.96 5.12
C VAL A 265 -7.00 25.65 4.86
N GLY A 266 -8.03 25.32 5.65
CA GLY A 266 -9.37 25.86 5.48
C GLY A 266 -9.68 27.09 6.33
N GLU A 267 -8.99 27.29 7.46
CA GLU A 267 -9.35 28.34 8.43
C GLU A 267 -8.42 29.57 8.41
N TRP A 268 -7.19 29.47 7.90
CA TRP A 268 -6.28 30.63 7.81
C TRP A 268 -6.45 31.37 6.48
N ASN A 269 -6.84 32.64 6.55
CA ASN A 269 -6.97 33.48 5.36
C ASN A 269 -5.83 34.51 5.29
N SER A 270 -4.83 34.26 4.44
CA SER A 270 -3.65 35.13 4.33
C SER A 270 -3.98 36.55 3.85
N ARG A 271 -5.08 36.75 3.12
CA ARG A 271 -5.50 38.08 2.63
C ARG A 271 -6.00 38.97 3.76
N THR A 272 -6.61 38.39 4.78
CA THR A 272 -7.19 39.15 5.91
C THR A 272 -6.37 39.04 7.19
N MET A 273 -5.59 37.97 7.34
CA MET A 273 -4.82 37.67 8.56
C MET A 273 -3.31 37.83 8.37
N GLY A 274 -2.83 38.07 7.15
CA GLY A 274 -1.42 38.14 6.81
C GLY A 274 -0.74 36.77 6.71
N ASP A 275 0.59 36.76 6.64
CA ASP A 275 1.37 35.53 6.55
C ASP A 275 1.20 34.69 7.83
N PHE A 276 1.07 33.36 7.68
CA PHE A 276 1.10 32.44 8.82
C PHE A 276 2.53 32.28 9.34
N ASN A 277 3.03 33.31 10.02
CA ASN A 277 4.44 33.46 10.37
C ASN A 277 4.57 34.10 11.76
N TYR A 278 5.17 33.36 12.70
CA TYR A 278 5.30 33.83 14.09
C TYR A 278 6.44 34.83 14.31
N SER A 279 7.34 35.03 13.34
CA SER A 279 8.42 36.01 13.46
C SER A 279 7.89 37.44 13.28
N ASN A 280 7.05 37.66 12.26
CA ASN A 280 6.58 39.00 11.87
C ASN A 280 5.07 39.21 12.04
N ASN A 281 4.29 38.16 12.32
CA ASN A 281 2.84 38.21 12.46
C ASN A 281 2.32 37.40 13.68
N ALA A 282 3.12 37.33 14.75
CA ALA A 282 2.82 36.58 15.97
C ALA A 282 1.44 36.88 16.54
N THR A 283 1.05 38.16 16.61
CA THR A 283 -0.25 38.58 17.17
C THR A 283 -1.44 37.95 16.46
N SER A 284 -1.44 37.93 15.13
CA SER A 284 -2.55 37.37 14.35
C SER A 284 -2.62 35.85 14.51
N VAL A 285 -1.47 35.18 14.50
CA VAL A 285 -1.37 33.72 14.73
C VAL A 285 -1.82 33.36 16.15
N TYR A 286 -1.38 34.13 17.14
CA TYR A 286 -1.77 33.96 18.54
C TYR A 286 -3.28 34.13 18.72
N ASN A 287 -3.87 35.20 18.19
CA ASN A 287 -5.31 35.45 18.28
C ASN A 287 -6.13 34.35 17.61
N TYR A 288 -5.63 33.84 16.49
CA TYR A 288 -6.22 32.70 15.79
C TYR A 288 -6.20 31.43 16.65
N TRP A 289 -5.10 31.10 17.31
CA TRP A 289 -5.07 29.98 18.26
C TRP A 289 -5.97 30.24 19.46
N GLU A 290 -5.90 31.43 20.05
CA GLU A 290 -6.69 31.81 21.23
C GLU A 290 -8.19 31.61 20.99
N GLN A 291 -8.69 32.02 19.83
CA GLN A 291 -10.10 31.85 19.48
C GLN A 291 -10.52 30.38 19.51
N ARG A 292 -9.77 29.46 18.88
CA ARG A 292 -10.13 28.02 18.89
C ARG A 292 -10.00 27.42 20.28
N VAL A 293 -8.98 27.78 21.05
CA VAL A 293 -8.82 27.28 22.43
C VAL A 293 -9.98 27.70 23.31
N LYS A 294 -10.53 28.91 23.13
CA LYS A 294 -11.76 29.34 23.80
C LYS A 294 -12.98 28.52 23.36
N GLU A 295 -13.10 28.27 22.05
CA GLU A 295 -14.19 27.47 21.46
C GLU A 295 -14.14 26.00 21.90
N SER A 296 -12.94 25.43 22.10
CA SER A 296 -12.75 24.01 22.42
C SER A 296 -12.78 23.70 23.92
N LYS A 297 -13.17 24.66 24.77
CA LYS A 297 -13.33 24.42 26.21
C LYS A 297 -14.34 23.31 26.47
N GLY A 298 -13.92 22.28 27.20
CA GLY A 298 -14.74 21.11 27.51
C GLY A 298 -14.76 20.03 26.42
N VAL A 299 -14.10 20.23 25.29
CA VAL A 299 -13.91 19.18 24.27
C VAL A 299 -12.85 18.20 24.75
N ASN A 300 -13.15 16.90 24.65
CA ASN A 300 -12.18 15.83 24.89
C ASN A 300 -11.14 15.81 23.74
N ALA A 301 -9.98 16.44 23.96
CA ALA A 301 -9.02 16.70 22.89
C ALA A 301 -7.55 16.48 23.29
N ILE A 302 -6.72 16.23 22.27
CA ILE A 302 -5.26 16.31 22.35
C ILE A 302 -4.81 17.53 21.53
N TYR A 303 -4.20 18.51 22.20
CA TYR A 303 -3.75 19.73 21.54
C TYR A 303 -2.38 19.51 20.88
N SER A 304 -2.33 19.64 19.55
CA SER A 304 -1.07 19.64 18.81
C SER A 304 -0.29 20.92 19.12
N MET A 305 0.97 20.76 19.52
CA MET A 305 1.86 21.83 19.98
C MET A 305 2.95 22.12 18.94
N GLY A 306 3.54 23.32 19.01
CA GLY A 306 4.56 23.78 18.07
C GLY A 306 3.94 24.46 16.85
N MET A 307 4.70 24.61 15.77
CA MET A 307 4.23 25.26 14.54
C MET A 307 5.00 24.72 13.33
N ARG A 308 4.26 24.39 12.27
CA ARG A 308 4.74 24.24 10.89
C ARG A 308 3.97 25.23 10.00
N GLY A 309 4.36 25.33 8.73
CA GLY A 309 3.63 26.16 7.77
C GLY A 309 2.26 25.57 7.40
N VAL A 310 1.48 26.34 6.62
CA VAL A 310 0.17 25.90 6.10
C VAL A 310 0.38 24.72 5.13
N HIS A 311 -0.54 23.74 5.15
CA HIS A 311 -0.57 22.58 4.24
C HIS A 311 0.78 21.82 4.17
N ASP A 312 1.23 21.29 5.31
CA ASP A 312 2.44 20.46 5.42
C ASP A 312 3.79 21.13 5.08
N SER A 313 3.79 22.45 4.86
CA SER A 313 4.98 23.23 4.56
C SER A 313 5.86 23.49 5.79
N GLY A 314 7.13 23.85 5.54
CA GLY A 314 8.08 24.17 6.61
C GLY A 314 7.76 25.49 7.32
N MET A 315 8.22 25.64 8.56
CA MET A 315 8.06 26.87 9.33
C MET A 315 8.71 28.08 8.63
N GLN A 316 7.95 29.16 8.48
CA GLN A 316 8.36 30.39 7.81
C GLN A 316 8.95 31.41 8.78
N GLY A 317 9.74 32.37 8.27
CA GLY A 317 10.23 33.52 9.04
C GLY A 317 11.51 33.31 9.85
N PHE A 318 12.08 32.11 9.87
CA PHE A 318 13.29 31.78 10.63
C PHE A 318 14.34 31.16 9.71
N GLY A 319 15.56 31.71 9.73
CA GLY A 319 16.63 31.29 8.83
C GLY A 319 17.39 30.08 9.36
N SER A 320 18.08 30.25 10.49
CA SER A 320 18.94 29.21 11.07
C SER A 320 18.15 28.18 11.89
N THR A 321 18.74 27.00 12.11
CA THR A 321 18.13 25.99 12.99
C THR A 321 18.02 26.50 14.44
N ASP A 322 19.01 27.23 14.93
CA ASP A 322 19.01 27.78 16.30
C ASP A 322 17.91 28.84 16.50
N GLU A 323 17.65 29.66 15.48
CA GLU A 323 16.49 30.57 15.48
C GLU A 323 15.18 29.80 15.53
N LYS A 324 15.07 28.70 14.76
CA LYS A 324 13.88 27.84 14.77
C LYS A 324 13.67 27.14 16.11
N VAL A 325 14.75 26.69 16.77
CA VAL A 325 14.69 26.13 18.13
C VAL A 325 14.08 27.15 19.10
N LYS A 326 14.69 28.34 19.19
CA LYS A 326 14.22 29.40 20.12
C LYS A 326 12.79 29.83 19.82
N ALA A 327 12.43 29.92 18.53
CA ALA A 327 11.08 30.25 18.10
C ALA A 327 10.07 29.20 18.57
N LEU A 328 10.36 27.91 18.37
CA LEU A 328 9.48 26.83 18.83
C LEU A 328 9.36 26.77 20.36
N GLU A 329 10.43 27.03 21.10
CA GLU A 329 10.34 27.13 22.58
C GLU A 329 9.38 28.26 23.00
N THR A 330 9.46 29.42 22.32
CA THR A 330 8.56 30.56 22.57
C THR A 330 7.11 30.22 22.19
N ILE A 331 6.90 29.66 21.00
CA ILE A 331 5.57 29.26 20.51
C ILE A 331 4.92 28.25 21.45
N VAL A 332 5.65 27.21 21.88
CA VAL A 332 5.13 26.19 22.81
C VAL A 332 4.79 26.83 24.16
N SER A 333 5.60 27.77 24.65
CA SER A 333 5.29 28.51 25.87
C SER A 333 3.99 29.32 25.73
N ASP A 334 3.82 30.06 24.64
CA ASP A 334 2.61 30.87 24.39
C ASP A 334 1.36 30.01 24.21
N GLN A 335 1.48 28.87 23.53
CA GLN A 335 0.40 27.89 23.40
C GLN A 335 0.00 27.29 24.75
N ARG A 336 0.97 26.96 25.60
CA ARG A 336 0.70 26.47 26.96
C ARG A 336 0.01 27.51 27.81
N GLU A 337 0.35 28.79 27.65
CA GLU A 337 -0.33 29.88 28.33
C GLU A 337 -1.83 29.93 27.96
N LEU A 338 -2.14 29.76 26.68
CA LEU A 338 -3.52 29.68 26.19
C LEU A 338 -4.28 28.49 26.81
N LEU A 339 -3.68 27.30 26.82
CA LEU A 339 -4.28 26.11 27.42
C LEU A 339 -4.51 26.31 28.92
N ARG A 340 -3.52 26.88 29.62
CA ARG A 340 -3.60 27.17 31.05
C ARG A 340 -4.77 28.10 31.36
N LYS A 341 -4.90 29.17 30.58
CA LYS A 341 -5.88 30.22 30.81
C LYS A 341 -7.33 29.81 30.51
N TYR A 342 -7.54 28.98 29.49
CA TYR A 342 -8.89 28.73 28.96
C TYR A 342 -9.37 27.28 29.12
N ILE A 343 -8.45 26.31 29.23
CA ILE A 343 -8.78 24.88 29.32
C ILE A 343 -8.64 24.38 30.77
N ASN A 344 -7.45 24.47 31.36
CA ASN A 344 -7.20 24.01 32.73
C ASN A 344 -5.99 24.75 33.34
N ASP A 345 -6.17 25.34 34.53
CA ASP A 345 -5.12 26.07 35.25
C ASP A 345 -3.87 25.21 35.53
N ASP A 346 -4.02 23.89 35.65
CA ASP A 346 -2.91 22.93 35.57
C ASP A 346 -2.78 22.39 34.15
N VAL A 347 -1.94 23.05 33.35
CA VAL A 347 -1.66 22.68 31.97
C VAL A 347 -1.10 21.26 31.83
N THR A 348 -0.49 20.69 32.89
CA THR A 348 0.04 19.31 32.84
C THR A 348 -1.06 18.25 32.81
N GLN A 349 -2.30 18.62 33.13
CA GLN A 349 -3.48 17.76 32.98
C GLN A 349 -4.12 17.86 31.59
N VAL A 350 -3.66 18.78 30.72
CA VAL A 350 -4.18 18.95 29.36
C VAL A 350 -3.37 18.06 28.40
N PRO A 351 -4.00 17.07 27.71
CA PRO A 351 -3.30 16.25 26.75
C PRO A 351 -2.70 17.08 25.61
N GLN A 352 -1.39 16.98 25.43
CA GLN A 352 -0.62 17.72 24.45
C GLN A 352 0.25 16.76 23.64
N SER A 353 0.40 17.01 22.35
CA SER A 353 1.30 16.25 21.47
C SER A 353 2.19 17.14 20.63
N PHE A 354 3.45 16.77 20.51
CA PHE A 354 4.41 17.39 19.60
C PHE A 354 4.91 16.34 18.61
N VAL A 355 4.69 16.55 17.32
CA VAL A 355 5.11 15.60 16.28
C VAL A 355 6.41 16.08 15.65
N ALA A 356 7.48 15.31 15.84
CA ALA A 356 8.80 15.61 15.28
C ALA A 356 8.88 15.21 13.80
N TYR A 357 8.11 15.87 12.94
CA TYR A 357 7.96 15.49 11.53
C TYR A 357 8.87 16.28 10.57
N LYS A 358 9.47 15.57 9.61
CA LYS A 358 10.37 16.11 8.57
C LYS A 358 11.45 17.04 9.14
N GLU A 359 11.38 18.34 8.88
CA GLU A 359 12.36 19.32 9.34
C GLU A 359 12.32 19.54 10.86
N VAL A 360 11.17 19.30 11.50
CA VAL A 360 10.99 19.47 12.95
C VAL A 360 11.81 18.46 13.73
N LEU A 361 12.02 17.26 13.19
CA LEU A 361 12.93 16.28 13.78
C LEU A 361 14.35 16.85 13.94
N LYS A 362 14.86 17.51 12.89
CA LYS A 362 16.18 18.15 12.93
C LYS A 362 16.23 19.30 13.94
N ILE A 363 15.14 20.05 14.08
CA ILE A 363 15.05 21.12 15.09
C ILE A 363 15.10 20.52 16.49
N TYR A 364 14.37 19.43 16.72
CA TYR A 364 14.39 18.70 17.99
C TYR A 364 15.79 18.19 18.34
N GLU A 365 16.44 17.51 17.39
CA GLU A 365 17.81 16.99 17.52
C GLU A 365 18.87 18.08 17.75
N SER A 366 18.55 19.35 17.40
CA SER A 366 19.42 20.50 17.63
C SER A 366 19.28 21.11 19.04
N GLY A 367 18.55 20.45 19.94
CA GLY A 367 18.47 20.83 21.36
C GLY A 367 17.19 21.54 21.79
N LEU A 368 16.08 21.39 21.04
CA LEU A 368 14.77 21.91 21.44
C LEU A 368 14.35 21.34 22.80
N LYS A 369 14.06 22.22 23.77
CA LYS A 369 13.53 21.78 25.06
C LYS A 369 12.01 21.75 25.03
N LEU A 370 11.44 20.55 25.21
CA LEU A 370 10.00 20.36 25.34
C LEU A 370 9.61 20.10 26.80
N PRO A 371 8.58 20.77 27.35
CA PRO A 371 8.01 20.43 28.66
C PRO A 371 7.70 18.94 28.81
N GLU A 372 8.03 18.36 29.96
CA GLU A 372 8.06 16.90 30.20
C GLU A 372 6.73 16.18 29.96
N ASP A 373 5.60 16.87 30.19
CA ASP A 373 4.25 16.33 30.06
C ASP A 373 3.74 16.28 28.60
N ILE A 374 4.43 16.91 27.65
CA ILE A 374 4.07 16.84 26.23
C ILE A 374 4.51 15.50 25.66
N THR A 375 3.57 14.78 25.05
CA THR A 375 3.85 13.53 24.34
C THR A 375 4.62 13.82 23.07
N ILE A 376 5.77 13.17 22.89
CA ILE A 376 6.51 13.25 21.62
C ILE A 376 5.99 12.16 20.68
N ILE A 377 5.47 12.54 19.52
CA ILE A 377 5.05 11.58 18.50
C ILE A 377 6.16 11.46 17.45
N TRP A 378 6.65 10.24 17.29
CA TRP A 378 7.66 9.90 16.30
C TRP A 378 7.00 9.35 15.03
N PRO A 379 7.16 10.03 13.90
CA PRO A 379 6.60 9.55 12.65
C PRO A 379 7.47 8.46 12.03
N ASP A 380 6.85 7.62 11.20
CA ASP A 380 7.57 6.88 10.19
C ASP A 380 8.10 7.79 9.07
N ASP A 381 8.77 7.18 8.09
CA ASP A 381 9.25 7.84 6.89
C ASP A 381 8.18 7.95 5.79
N ASN A 382 6.91 7.85 6.17
CA ASN A 382 5.75 7.79 5.29
C ASN A 382 5.65 6.51 4.46
N HIS A 383 6.57 5.55 4.60
CA HIS A 383 6.56 4.28 3.88
C HIS A 383 6.55 3.07 4.82
N GLY A 384 6.26 3.31 6.10
CA GLY A 384 6.13 2.28 7.12
C GLY A 384 7.42 1.99 7.88
N TYR A 385 8.47 2.82 7.80
CA TYR A 385 9.72 2.65 8.55
C TYR A 385 9.92 3.77 9.59
N ILE A 386 9.94 3.45 10.89
CA ILE A 386 10.05 4.46 11.96
C ILE A 386 11.43 5.11 11.94
N LYS A 387 11.48 6.45 11.86
CA LYS A 387 12.74 7.21 11.69
C LYS A 387 13.52 7.41 12.97
N HIS A 388 12.81 7.55 14.09
CA HIS A 388 13.39 7.84 15.39
C HIS A 388 12.67 7.04 16.46
N PHE A 389 13.44 6.45 17.38
CA PHE A 389 12.91 5.73 18.53
C PHE A 389 13.37 6.43 19.80
N SER A 390 12.51 6.48 20.81
CA SER A 390 12.82 7.16 22.07
C SER A 390 14.10 6.61 22.70
N SER A 391 15.04 7.51 22.99
CA SER A 391 16.20 7.28 23.84
C SER A 391 15.80 6.98 25.29
N LYS A 392 16.74 6.50 26.09
CA LYS A 392 16.50 6.20 27.52
C LYS A 392 16.02 7.41 28.33
N ASP A 393 16.42 8.63 27.95
CA ASP A 393 15.96 9.83 28.65
C ASP A 393 14.56 10.23 28.18
N GLU A 394 14.25 10.11 26.89
CA GLU A 394 12.90 10.35 26.36
C GLU A 394 11.87 9.36 26.90
N GLN A 395 12.28 8.11 27.15
CA GLN A 395 11.43 7.09 27.76
C GLN A 395 11.00 7.44 29.21
N ARG A 396 11.71 8.34 29.89
CA ARG A 396 11.40 8.76 31.27
C ARG A 396 10.46 9.97 31.34
N ARG A 397 10.19 10.62 30.21
CA ARG A 397 9.31 11.79 30.15
C ARG A 397 7.91 11.42 30.61
N SER A 398 7.26 12.28 31.41
CA SER A 398 5.93 12.01 31.94
C SER A 398 4.85 11.98 30.85
N GLY A 399 5.03 12.76 29.78
CA GLY A 399 4.18 12.70 28.57
C GLY A 399 4.42 11.46 27.71
N GLY A 400 5.49 10.71 27.96
CA GLY A 400 5.89 9.55 27.16
C GLY A 400 6.09 9.89 25.67
N ALA A 401 5.95 8.87 24.83
CA ALA A 401 6.07 9.00 23.39
C ALA A 401 5.00 8.20 22.64
N GLY A 402 4.87 8.47 21.35
CA GLY A 402 3.89 7.86 20.46
C GLY A 402 4.42 7.66 19.04
N VAL A 403 3.56 7.15 18.16
CA VAL A 403 3.86 6.87 16.75
C VAL A 403 2.78 7.48 15.86
N TYR A 404 3.22 8.13 14.78
CA TYR A 404 2.39 8.44 13.63
C TYR A 404 2.83 7.54 12.45
N TYR A 405 1.97 6.62 12.02
CA TYR A 405 2.31 5.57 11.06
C TYR A 405 1.49 5.66 9.78
N HIS A 406 2.05 5.35 8.62
CA HIS A 406 1.32 5.44 7.35
C HIS A 406 0.86 4.07 6.82
N LEU A 407 -0.47 3.91 6.67
CA LEU A 407 -1.09 2.87 5.85
C LEU A 407 -1.56 3.41 4.49
N SER A 408 -1.61 4.74 4.36
CA SER A 408 -1.84 5.53 3.14
C SER A 408 -0.89 6.71 3.14
N TYR A 409 -0.48 7.17 1.97
CA TYR A 409 0.35 8.38 1.85
C TYR A 409 0.32 9.00 0.46
N LEU A 410 0.07 10.31 0.42
CA LEU A 410 0.28 11.19 -0.73
C LEU A 410 1.59 11.98 -0.58
N GLY A 411 2.64 11.56 -1.27
CA GLY A 411 3.89 12.30 -1.25
C GLY A 411 5.03 11.63 -2.01
N ALA A 412 6.22 12.19 -1.86
CA ALA A 412 7.45 11.68 -2.48
C ALA A 412 7.99 10.44 -1.73
N PRO A 413 8.72 9.53 -2.42
CA PRO A 413 9.00 9.58 -3.86
C PRO A 413 7.79 9.22 -4.73
N HIS A 414 6.83 8.43 -4.22
CA HIS A 414 5.61 8.09 -4.95
C HIS A 414 4.42 7.84 -4.00
N PRO A 415 3.19 8.26 -4.34
CA PRO A 415 2.01 7.98 -3.52
C PRO A 415 1.58 6.50 -3.58
N TYR A 416 0.88 6.05 -2.54
CA TYR A 416 0.20 4.74 -2.49
C TYR A 416 -1.19 4.85 -1.82
N ILE A 417 -2.05 5.66 -2.43
CA ILE A 417 -3.39 5.97 -1.89
C ILE A 417 -4.51 5.09 -2.47
N TRP A 418 -4.26 4.34 -3.55
CA TRP A 418 -5.28 3.53 -4.22
C TRP A 418 -5.54 2.18 -3.55
N LEU A 419 -4.49 1.38 -3.34
CA LEU A 419 -4.55 0.06 -2.73
C LEU A 419 -3.86 0.06 -1.35
N SER A 420 -3.92 -1.07 -0.64
CA SER A 420 -3.17 -1.27 0.61
C SER A 420 -1.99 -2.21 0.37
N PRO A 421 -0.74 -1.70 0.29
CA PRO A 421 0.44 -2.52 0.04
C PRO A 421 1.23 -2.89 1.31
N MET A 422 0.83 -2.39 2.50
CA MET A 422 1.61 -2.59 3.73
C MET A 422 1.41 -3.97 4.34
N THR A 423 2.49 -4.73 4.49
CA THR A 423 2.41 -6.09 5.03
C THR A 423 2.22 -6.06 6.55
N PRO A 424 1.40 -6.98 7.13
CA PRO A 424 1.30 -7.12 8.58
C PRO A 424 2.65 -7.41 9.26
N ALA A 425 3.59 -8.05 8.57
CA ALA A 425 4.93 -8.33 9.11
C ALA A 425 5.76 -7.05 9.31
N LEU A 426 5.67 -6.08 8.39
CA LEU A 426 6.34 -4.78 8.54
C LEU A 426 5.71 -3.96 9.66
N VAL A 427 4.37 -3.87 9.68
CA VAL A 427 3.63 -3.19 10.76
C VAL A 427 3.99 -3.81 12.10
N TRP A 428 3.98 -5.14 12.20
CA TRP A 428 4.37 -5.83 13.42
C TRP A 428 5.79 -5.47 13.86
N ARG A 429 6.78 -5.55 12.96
CA ARG A 429 8.18 -5.25 13.27
C ARG A 429 8.33 -3.85 13.87
N GLU A 430 7.79 -2.84 13.19
CA GLU A 430 7.98 -1.44 13.60
C GLU A 430 7.21 -1.11 14.88
N MET A 431 5.95 -1.54 14.99
CA MET A 431 5.13 -1.23 16.16
C MET A 431 5.60 -1.98 17.41
N THR A 432 6.11 -3.22 17.27
CA THR A 432 6.76 -3.93 18.38
C THR A 432 8.05 -3.24 18.81
N ARG A 433 8.89 -2.77 17.87
CA ARG A 433 10.10 -1.98 18.20
C ARG A 433 9.75 -0.68 18.94
N ALA A 434 8.70 0.01 18.51
CA ALA A 434 8.22 1.23 19.14
C ALA A 434 7.75 0.99 20.57
N SER A 435 6.95 -0.07 20.78
CA SER A 435 6.48 -0.43 22.12
C SER A 435 7.62 -0.83 23.07
N LEU A 436 8.62 -1.57 22.58
CA LEU A 436 9.81 -1.92 23.36
C LEU A 436 10.67 -0.71 23.75
N GLN A 437 10.45 0.44 23.11
CA GLN A 437 11.08 1.74 23.42
C GLN A 437 10.09 2.69 24.12
N HIS A 438 9.05 2.16 24.77
CA HIS A 438 8.04 2.90 25.54
C HIS A 438 7.28 3.99 24.77
N MET A 439 7.14 3.85 23.45
CA MET A 439 6.38 4.78 22.60
C MET A 439 4.87 4.43 22.61
N ASN A 440 4.28 4.24 23.79
CA ASN A 440 2.94 3.65 23.98
C ASN A 440 1.85 4.65 24.39
N ASN A 441 2.10 5.96 24.32
CA ASN A 441 1.09 6.93 24.74
C ASN A 441 0.07 7.25 23.63
N ILE A 442 0.54 7.55 22.41
CA ILE A 442 -0.35 7.91 21.28
C ILE A 442 0.06 7.16 20.02
N TRP A 443 -0.79 6.28 19.47
CA TRP A 443 -0.63 5.68 18.15
C TRP A 443 -1.73 6.14 17.21
N ILE A 444 -1.35 6.81 16.12
CA ILE A 444 -2.25 7.26 15.06
C ILE A 444 -1.78 6.68 13.72
N ALA A 445 -2.68 6.02 12.99
CA ALA A 445 -2.41 5.56 11.64
C ALA A 445 -3.07 6.48 10.60
N ASN A 446 -2.30 6.97 9.62
CA ASN A 446 -2.87 7.52 8.39
C ASN A 446 -3.54 6.40 7.61
N VAL A 447 -4.87 6.44 7.48
CA VAL A 447 -5.66 5.39 6.82
C VAL A 447 -6.23 5.84 5.47
N GLY A 448 -5.86 7.02 4.99
CA GLY A 448 -6.48 7.58 3.80
C GLY A 448 -7.99 7.75 4.00
N ASP A 449 -8.76 7.23 3.04
CA ASP A 449 -10.22 7.15 3.04
C ASP A 449 -10.83 6.03 3.91
N ILE A 450 -10.05 5.40 4.82
CA ILE A 450 -10.36 4.15 5.55
C ILE A 450 -10.38 2.93 4.61
N LYS A 451 -11.21 2.98 3.57
CA LYS A 451 -11.26 1.98 2.51
C LYS A 451 -10.12 2.28 1.53
N ARG A 452 -9.33 1.32 1.04
CA ARG A 452 -9.44 -0.15 1.06
C ARG A 452 -8.43 -0.80 2.04
N ARG A 453 -8.31 -0.29 3.28
CA ARG A 453 -7.30 -0.68 4.27
C ARG A 453 -7.90 -1.34 5.51
N GLU A 454 -9.11 -1.87 5.40
CA GLU A 454 -9.91 -2.34 6.54
C GLU A 454 -9.14 -3.32 7.43
N TRP A 455 -8.64 -4.42 6.87
CA TRP A 455 -7.88 -5.41 7.65
C TRP A 455 -6.50 -4.90 8.10
N SER A 456 -5.83 -4.03 7.35
CA SER A 456 -4.58 -3.41 7.80
C SER A 456 -4.79 -2.49 9.00
N MET A 457 -5.86 -1.68 8.97
CA MET A 457 -6.29 -0.83 10.08
C MET A 457 -6.69 -1.66 11.29
N GLU A 458 -7.44 -2.76 11.10
CA GLU A 458 -7.78 -3.66 12.21
C GLU A 458 -6.52 -4.31 12.82
N PHE A 459 -5.54 -4.71 12.01
CA PHE A 459 -4.28 -5.25 12.52
C PHE A 459 -3.53 -4.25 13.40
N PHE A 460 -3.42 -2.99 12.94
CA PHE A 460 -2.81 -1.90 13.70
C PHE A 460 -3.53 -1.66 15.04
N MET A 461 -4.87 -1.56 15.01
CA MET A 461 -5.68 -1.36 16.22
C MET A 461 -5.61 -2.55 17.19
N ALA A 462 -5.56 -3.78 16.67
CA ALA A 462 -5.39 -4.97 17.48
C ALA A 462 -4.05 -4.98 18.23
N MET A 463 -2.96 -4.56 17.58
CA MET A 463 -1.65 -4.39 18.23
C MET A 463 -1.67 -3.26 19.26
N ALA A 464 -2.34 -2.14 18.96
CA ALA A 464 -2.45 -1.01 19.88
C ALA A 464 -3.24 -1.37 21.15
N TRP A 465 -4.25 -2.24 21.02
CA TRP A 465 -4.99 -2.80 22.15
C TRP A 465 -4.14 -3.80 22.94
N ASP A 466 -3.53 -4.78 22.27
CA ASP A 466 -2.67 -5.78 22.90
C ASP A 466 -1.45 -6.06 22.02
N ILE A 467 -0.30 -5.49 22.41
CA ILE A 467 0.95 -5.61 21.66
C ILE A 467 1.47 -7.05 21.59
N ASN A 468 1.01 -7.92 22.50
CA ASN A 468 1.42 -9.33 22.56
C ASN A 468 0.47 -10.26 21.80
N SER A 469 -0.58 -9.72 21.18
CA SER A 469 -1.58 -10.51 20.43
C SER A 469 -0.99 -11.21 19.20
N TRP A 470 0.07 -10.64 18.62
CA TRP A 470 0.75 -11.15 17.44
C TRP A 470 2.25 -11.34 17.67
N LYS A 471 2.77 -12.45 17.16
CA LYS A 471 4.17 -12.89 17.21
C LYS A 471 4.60 -13.40 15.83
N PRO A 472 5.90 -13.50 15.53
CA PRO A 472 6.38 -13.92 14.21
C PRO A 472 5.71 -15.18 13.66
N GLU A 473 5.36 -16.13 14.54
CA GLU A 473 4.80 -17.43 14.18
C GLU A 473 3.31 -17.38 13.84
N ASN A 474 2.58 -16.34 14.25
CA ASN A 474 1.12 -16.28 14.14
C ASN A 474 0.56 -15.07 13.37
N ILE A 475 1.40 -14.13 12.91
CA ILE A 475 0.94 -12.93 12.16
C ILE A 475 0.05 -13.33 10.97
N LYS A 476 0.41 -14.39 10.24
CA LYS A 476 -0.39 -14.88 9.10
C LYS A 476 -1.80 -15.34 9.51
N ASN A 477 -1.96 -15.84 10.73
CA ASN A 477 -3.25 -16.29 11.25
C ASN A 477 -4.24 -15.13 11.40
N PHE A 478 -3.77 -13.88 11.39
CA PHE A 478 -4.63 -12.70 11.33
C PHE A 478 -5.61 -12.79 10.16
N PHE A 479 -5.12 -13.05 8.94
CA PHE A 479 -5.99 -13.14 7.76
C PHE A 479 -6.97 -14.31 7.84
N GLU A 480 -6.57 -15.43 8.43
CA GLU A 480 -7.48 -16.56 8.63
C GLU A 480 -8.58 -16.20 9.63
N LYS A 481 -8.23 -15.50 10.72
CA LYS A 481 -9.18 -15.03 11.73
C LYS A 481 -10.21 -14.07 11.13
N VAL A 482 -9.77 -13.05 10.40
CA VAL A 482 -10.69 -12.07 9.80
C VAL A 482 -11.48 -12.65 8.62
N ALA A 483 -10.89 -13.52 7.79
CA ALA A 483 -11.62 -14.18 6.71
C ALA A 483 -12.66 -15.19 7.24
N THR A 484 -12.39 -15.85 8.35
CA THR A 484 -13.35 -16.73 9.04
C THR A 484 -14.55 -15.92 9.53
N ARG A 485 -14.29 -14.76 10.14
CA ARG A 485 -15.33 -13.86 10.67
C ARG A 485 -16.14 -13.20 9.56
N ASP A 486 -15.46 -12.65 8.55
CA ASP A 486 -16.07 -11.70 7.62
C ASP A 486 -16.63 -12.35 6.35
N ILE A 487 -16.14 -13.53 5.97
CA ILE A 487 -16.42 -14.10 4.65
C ILE A 487 -16.90 -15.54 4.75
N SER A 488 -16.01 -16.44 5.18
CA SER A 488 -16.29 -17.88 5.18
C SER A 488 -15.25 -18.65 5.98
N GLY A 489 -15.69 -19.35 7.04
CA GLY A 489 -14.84 -20.29 7.76
C GLY A 489 -14.34 -21.47 6.91
N LYS A 490 -15.07 -21.86 5.86
CA LYS A 490 -14.65 -22.96 4.96
C LYS A 490 -13.47 -22.56 4.07
N HIS A 491 -13.46 -21.32 3.57
CA HIS A 491 -12.46 -20.84 2.62
C HIS A 491 -11.36 -20.00 3.28
N SER A 492 -11.45 -19.73 4.59
CA SER A 492 -10.53 -18.81 5.29
C SER A 492 -9.05 -19.17 5.18
N PRO A 493 -8.58 -20.44 5.20
CA PRO A 493 -7.15 -20.72 5.03
C PRO A 493 -6.67 -20.39 3.60
N LYS A 494 -7.54 -20.63 2.59
CA LYS A 494 -7.22 -20.28 1.19
C LYS A 494 -7.18 -18.75 1.01
N ILE A 495 -8.13 -18.04 1.60
CA ILE A 495 -8.17 -16.57 1.57
C ILE A 495 -6.94 -15.99 2.27
N ALA A 496 -6.58 -16.51 3.44
CA ALA A 496 -5.39 -16.09 4.17
C ALA A 496 -4.12 -16.28 3.34
N ASN A 497 -3.97 -17.42 2.67
CA ASN A 497 -2.84 -17.67 1.77
C ASN A 497 -2.81 -16.71 0.57
N MET A 498 -3.97 -16.39 -0.01
CA MET A 498 -4.05 -15.45 -1.13
C MET A 498 -3.70 -14.03 -0.71
N MET A 499 -4.23 -13.54 0.41
CA MET A 499 -3.89 -12.21 0.92
C MET A 499 -2.42 -12.12 1.31
N TRP A 500 -1.87 -13.18 1.91
CA TRP A 500 -0.44 -13.25 2.20
C TRP A 500 0.42 -13.13 0.92
N GLU A 501 0.04 -13.84 -0.15
CA GLU A 501 0.74 -13.75 -1.44
C GLU A 501 0.55 -12.39 -2.12
N TYR A 502 -0.63 -11.78 -2.01
CA TYR A 502 -0.87 -10.41 -2.47
C TYR A 502 0.09 -9.42 -1.79
N TYR A 503 0.20 -9.46 -0.46
CA TYR A 503 1.11 -8.60 0.29
C TYR A 503 2.58 -8.92 -0.01
N ARG A 504 2.94 -10.19 -0.23
CA ARG A 504 4.30 -10.55 -0.66
C ARG A 504 4.65 -9.94 -2.02
N LEU A 505 3.75 -10.02 -3.01
CA LEU A 505 3.94 -9.43 -4.34
C LEU A 505 3.94 -7.90 -4.33
N ALA A 506 3.12 -7.29 -3.46
CA ALA A 506 3.09 -5.85 -3.23
C ALA A 506 4.36 -5.36 -2.50
N ASN A 507 4.93 -6.18 -1.61
CA ASN A 507 6.21 -5.86 -0.98
C ASN A 507 7.39 -6.01 -1.93
N GLU A 508 7.35 -6.95 -2.89
CA GLU A 508 8.34 -7.03 -3.96
C GLU A 508 8.36 -5.72 -4.79
N ARG A 509 7.17 -5.23 -5.17
CA ARG A 509 6.96 -3.88 -5.71
C ARG A 509 5.49 -3.51 -5.61
N LYS A 510 5.20 -2.34 -5.01
CA LYS A 510 3.82 -1.86 -4.84
C LYS A 510 3.16 -1.65 -6.20
N PRO A 511 1.86 -1.98 -6.39
CA PRO A 511 1.17 -1.77 -7.66
C PRO A 511 1.27 -0.32 -8.16
N GLU A 512 1.14 0.66 -7.27
CA GLU A 512 1.26 2.08 -7.57
C GLU A 512 2.69 2.50 -7.97
N PHE A 513 3.71 1.71 -7.60
CA PHE A 513 5.11 2.04 -7.89
C PHE A 513 5.59 1.45 -9.22
N MET A 514 4.74 0.73 -9.96
CA MET A 514 5.12 -0.01 -11.16
C MET A 514 5.55 0.88 -12.34
N GLY A 515 5.29 2.20 -12.30
CA GLY A 515 5.67 3.15 -13.35
C GLY A 515 7.09 3.72 -13.25
N PHE A 516 7.83 3.44 -12.17
CA PHE A 516 9.24 3.85 -11.95
C PHE A 516 9.53 5.34 -12.24
N ASN A 517 8.58 6.21 -11.93
CA ASN A 517 8.69 7.64 -12.11
C ASN A 517 9.45 8.32 -10.96
N ALA A 518 10.19 9.39 -11.32
CA ALA A 518 10.67 10.39 -10.37
C ALA A 518 9.48 11.06 -9.64
N PRO A 519 9.72 11.80 -8.54
CA PRO A 519 8.66 12.48 -7.81
C PRO A 519 7.80 13.35 -8.73
N GLN A 520 6.50 13.06 -8.76
CA GLN A 520 5.51 13.71 -9.65
C GLN A 520 5.17 15.17 -9.27
N TRP A 521 5.79 15.71 -8.20
CA TRP A 521 5.49 17.04 -7.68
C TRP A 521 6.03 18.18 -8.57
N ASN A 522 7.03 17.90 -9.41
CA ASN A 522 7.65 18.88 -10.30
C ASN A 522 7.20 18.74 -11.78
N GLY A 523 6.09 18.05 -12.05
CA GLY A 523 5.52 17.86 -13.39
C GLY A 523 5.26 16.40 -13.74
N TRP A 524 5.29 16.09 -15.04
CA TRP A 524 4.99 14.78 -15.61
C TRP A 524 6.30 14.07 -16.02
N PRO A 525 7.09 13.51 -15.09
CA PRO A 525 8.31 12.80 -15.47
C PRO A 525 7.94 11.63 -16.37
N PRO A 526 8.72 11.34 -17.43
CA PRO A 526 8.40 10.24 -18.33
C PRO A 526 8.32 8.92 -17.55
N VAL A 527 7.39 8.06 -17.95
CA VAL A 527 7.30 6.69 -17.42
C VAL A 527 8.62 5.99 -17.68
N GLN A 528 9.23 5.44 -16.62
CA GLN A 528 10.40 4.60 -16.78
C GLN A 528 9.97 3.14 -16.81
N ASP A 529 10.63 2.36 -17.65
CA ASP A 529 10.38 0.93 -17.73
C ASP A 529 10.84 0.27 -16.44
N PRO A 530 10.08 -0.69 -15.90
CA PRO A 530 10.44 -1.31 -14.64
C PRO A 530 11.69 -2.17 -14.80
N LEU A 531 12.52 -2.26 -13.75
CA LEU A 531 13.78 -3.02 -13.77
C LEU A 531 13.61 -4.55 -13.88
N TYR A 532 12.37 -5.06 -13.97
CA TYR A 532 12.10 -6.48 -14.19
C TYR A 532 12.67 -6.91 -15.53
N SER A 533 13.56 -7.91 -15.53
CA SER A 533 14.22 -8.34 -16.75
C SER A 533 13.32 -9.19 -17.63
N LEU A 534 13.22 -8.85 -18.92
CA LEU A 534 12.64 -9.71 -19.97
C LEU A 534 13.59 -10.84 -20.40
N TRP A 535 14.89 -10.67 -20.17
CA TRP A 535 15.93 -11.48 -20.80
C TRP A 535 16.75 -12.28 -19.80
N ASN A 536 16.96 -11.78 -18.59
CA ASN A 536 17.81 -12.42 -17.60
C ASN A 536 16.99 -13.26 -16.62
N TYR A 537 17.59 -14.35 -16.14
CA TYR A 537 17.05 -15.18 -15.06
C TYR A 537 15.65 -15.74 -15.34
N ASN A 538 15.40 -16.19 -16.56
CA ASN A 538 14.15 -16.77 -17.07
C ASN A 538 12.93 -15.81 -17.00
N ASP A 539 13.05 -14.59 -17.54
CA ASP A 539 11.94 -13.65 -17.77
C ASP A 539 11.14 -13.31 -16.50
N GLU A 540 11.67 -12.37 -15.71
CA GLU A 540 11.04 -11.92 -14.46
C GLU A 540 9.67 -11.28 -14.70
N VAL A 541 9.50 -10.61 -15.85
CA VAL A 541 8.23 -10.00 -16.24
C VAL A 541 7.15 -11.06 -16.37
N ASP A 542 7.41 -12.12 -17.13
CA ASP A 542 6.45 -13.22 -17.32
C ASP A 542 6.13 -13.95 -16.02
N LYS A 543 7.15 -14.17 -15.17
CA LYS A 543 6.95 -14.76 -13.84
C LYS A 543 6.04 -13.92 -12.96
N ARG A 544 6.25 -12.60 -12.92
CA ARG A 544 5.43 -11.69 -12.12
C ARG A 544 3.98 -11.66 -12.63
N LEU A 545 3.79 -11.54 -13.94
CA LEU A 545 2.46 -11.63 -14.58
C LEU A 545 1.77 -12.94 -14.23
N SER A 546 2.45 -14.08 -14.41
CA SER A 546 1.90 -15.41 -14.12
C SER A 546 1.51 -15.57 -12.64
N ARG A 547 2.30 -15.03 -11.70
CA ARG A 547 1.98 -15.07 -10.26
C ARG A 547 0.69 -14.31 -9.95
N TYR A 548 0.54 -13.08 -10.46
CA TYR A 548 -0.68 -12.30 -10.28
C TYR A 548 -1.90 -12.93 -10.96
N GLN A 549 -1.76 -13.38 -12.21
CA GLN A 549 -2.84 -14.04 -12.95
C GLN A 549 -3.33 -15.31 -12.23
N LYS A 550 -2.41 -16.15 -11.73
CA LYS A 550 -2.76 -17.33 -10.92
C LYS A 550 -3.45 -16.94 -9.61
N LEU A 551 -3.00 -15.87 -8.96
CA LEU A 551 -3.61 -15.36 -7.74
C LEU A 551 -5.03 -14.85 -7.99
N GLN A 552 -5.23 -14.05 -9.03
CA GLN A 552 -6.55 -13.55 -9.45
C GLN A 552 -7.48 -14.69 -9.85
N ALA A 553 -7.01 -15.69 -10.61
CA ALA A 553 -7.82 -16.84 -11.00
C ALA A 553 -8.32 -17.63 -9.77
N LYS A 554 -7.45 -17.86 -8.77
CA LYS A 554 -7.84 -18.47 -7.49
C LYS A 554 -8.85 -17.61 -6.74
N ALA A 555 -8.65 -16.29 -6.72
CA ALA A 555 -9.57 -15.38 -6.06
C ALA A 555 -10.95 -15.36 -6.75
N GLN A 556 -11.00 -15.39 -8.08
CA GLN A 556 -12.22 -15.49 -8.86
C GLN A 556 -12.96 -16.81 -8.63
N GLN A 557 -12.23 -17.94 -8.56
CA GLN A 557 -12.81 -19.24 -8.25
C GLN A 557 -13.48 -19.23 -6.86
N ILE A 558 -12.79 -18.74 -5.83
CA ILE A 558 -13.36 -18.68 -4.48
C ILE A 558 -14.59 -17.77 -4.44
N MET A 559 -14.60 -16.66 -5.18
CA MET A 559 -15.78 -15.79 -5.27
C MET A 559 -17.04 -16.51 -5.78
N GLN A 560 -16.87 -17.54 -6.62
CA GLN A 560 -17.99 -18.36 -7.11
C GLN A 560 -18.46 -19.38 -6.08
N GLU A 561 -17.59 -19.78 -5.14
CA GLU A 561 -17.84 -20.83 -4.14
C GLU A 561 -18.40 -20.28 -2.80
N ILE A 562 -18.22 -18.99 -2.52
CA ILE A 562 -18.70 -18.35 -1.28
C ILE A 562 -20.21 -18.03 -1.31
N PRO A 563 -20.86 -17.90 -0.14
CA PRO A 563 -22.27 -17.52 -0.05
C PRO A 563 -22.57 -16.21 -0.76
N GLN A 564 -23.72 -16.11 -1.45
CA GLN A 564 -24.13 -14.89 -2.16
C GLN A 564 -24.11 -13.65 -1.27
N LYS A 565 -24.58 -13.77 -0.02
CA LYS A 565 -24.58 -12.70 1.00
C LYS A 565 -23.18 -12.15 1.36
N ALA A 566 -22.11 -12.90 1.06
CA ALA A 566 -20.73 -12.53 1.36
C ALA A 566 -19.97 -12.06 0.12
N LYS A 567 -20.58 -12.06 -1.07
CA LYS A 567 -19.87 -11.73 -2.32
C LYS A 567 -19.43 -10.28 -2.38
N ASP A 568 -20.24 -9.34 -1.90
CA ASP A 568 -19.87 -7.92 -1.88
C ASP A 568 -18.72 -7.66 -0.91
N THR A 569 -18.76 -8.28 0.28
CA THR A 569 -17.66 -8.28 1.26
C THR A 569 -16.38 -8.88 0.70
N TYR A 570 -16.48 -10.03 0.04
CA TYR A 570 -15.32 -10.67 -0.57
C TYR A 570 -14.78 -9.85 -1.75
N PHE A 571 -15.67 -9.30 -2.57
CA PHE A 571 -15.29 -8.47 -3.71
C PHE A 571 -14.44 -7.31 -3.21
N GLN A 572 -14.93 -6.58 -2.22
CA GLN A 572 -14.20 -5.43 -1.71
C GLN A 572 -12.91 -5.85 -0.97
N LEU A 573 -12.97 -6.73 0.02
CA LEU A 573 -11.85 -7.01 0.93
C LEU A 573 -10.74 -7.87 0.31
N VAL A 574 -11.06 -8.71 -0.69
CA VAL A 574 -10.14 -9.71 -1.24
C VAL A 574 -9.99 -9.59 -2.75
N TYR A 575 -11.09 -9.65 -3.51
CA TYR A 575 -10.99 -9.75 -4.97
C TYR A 575 -10.51 -8.45 -5.62
N TYR A 576 -11.08 -7.31 -5.24
CA TYR A 576 -10.74 -5.99 -5.78
C TYR A 576 -9.25 -5.68 -5.65
N PRO A 577 -8.60 -5.75 -4.45
CA PRO A 577 -7.17 -5.47 -4.34
C PRO A 577 -6.32 -6.42 -5.18
N ILE A 578 -6.66 -7.72 -5.25
CA ILE A 578 -5.93 -8.70 -6.08
C ILE A 578 -6.11 -8.40 -7.58
N ALA A 579 -7.34 -8.21 -8.04
CA ALA A 579 -7.66 -8.02 -9.45
C ALA A 579 -7.15 -6.65 -9.96
N ALA A 580 -7.28 -5.59 -9.16
CA ALA A 580 -6.76 -4.27 -9.48
C ALA A 580 -5.22 -4.25 -9.54
N ALA A 581 -4.54 -4.89 -8.58
CA ALA A 581 -3.09 -5.04 -8.62
C ALA A 581 -2.64 -5.89 -9.82
N THR A 582 -3.38 -6.96 -10.16
CA THR A 582 -3.11 -7.77 -11.35
C THR A 582 -3.21 -6.93 -12.62
N ALA A 583 -4.32 -6.22 -12.80
CA ALA A 583 -4.52 -5.36 -13.97
C ALA A 583 -3.51 -4.21 -14.05
N MET A 584 -3.05 -3.65 -12.93
CA MET A 584 -1.97 -2.64 -12.92
C MET A 584 -0.63 -3.22 -13.40
N ASN A 585 -0.28 -4.42 -12.94
CA ASN A 585 0.92 -5.11 -13.40
C ASN A 585 0.81 -5.49 -14.89
N GLU A 586 -0.32 -6.03 -15.32
CA GLU A 586 -0.60 -6.34 -16.73
C GLU A 586 -0.48 -5.08 -17.60
N LYS A 587 -1.12 -3.98 -17.20
CA LYS A 587 -1.07 -2.70 -17.91
C LYS A 587 0.37 -2.27 -18.19
N LEU A 588 1.21 -2.21 -17.16
CA LEU A 588 2.56 -1.65 -17.30
C LEU A 588 3.57 -2.63 -17.89
N LEU A 589 3.48 -3.91 -17.54
CA LEU A 589 4.40 -4.93 -18.03
C LEU A 589 4.10 -5.34 -19.47
N TYR A 590 2.83 -5.39 -19.89
CA TYR A 590 2.52 -5.58 -21.31
C TYR A 590 2.86 -4.35 -22.15
N ALA A 591 2.67 -3.14 -21.62
CA ALA A 591 3.16 -1.92 -22.27
C ALA A 591 4.68 -1.96 -22.45
N TYR A 592 5.42 -2.40 -21.42
CA TYR A 592 6.87 -2.60 -21.48
C TYR A 592 7.27 -3.65 -22.53
N LYS A 593 6.64 -4.83 -22.52
CA LYS A 593 6.83 -5.86 -23.56
C LYS A 593 6.57 -5.29 -24.95
N SER A 594 5.48 -4.56 -25.15
CA SER A 594 5.16 -3.91 -26.43
C SER A 594 6.28 -2.99 -26.93
N ARG A 595 6.82 -2.12 -26.07
CA ARG A 595 7.93 -1.21 -26.43
C ARG A 595 9.21 -1.96 -26.80
N GLU A 596 9.61 -2.94 -25.99
CA GLU A 596 10.84 -3.70 -26.22
C GLU A 596 10.72 -4.64 -27.43
N TYR A 597 9.58 -5.32 -27.57
CA TYR A 597 9.35 -6.27 -28.65
C TYR A 597 9.23 -5.57 -30.00
N ALA A 598 8.68 -4.35 -30.04
CA ALA A 598 8.66 -3.52 -31.24
C ALA A 598 10.08 -3.19 -31.74
N LYS A 599 11.04 -2.91 -30.84
CA LYS A 599 12.46 -2.68 -31.21
C LYS A 599 13.10 -3.91 -31.86
N GLN A 600 12.60 -5.11 -31.55
CA GLN A 600 13.06 -6.39 -32.12
C GLN A 600 12.32 -6.78 -33.40
N GLY A 601 11.30 -6.01 -33.82
CA GLY A 601 10.45 -6.33 -34.95
C GLY A 601 9.45 -7.46 -34.70
N ARG A 602 9.10 -7.74 -33.44
CA ARG A 602 8.13 -8.78 -33.08
C ARG A 602 6.71 -8.30 -33.31
N THR A 603 5.97 -8.99 -34.18
CA THR A 603 4.52 -8.74 -34.42
C THR A 603 3.69 -8.79 -33.15
N VAL A 604 4.00 -9.70 -32.23
CA VAL A 604 3.34 -9.83 -30.92
C VAL A 604 3.38 -8.56 -30.06
N ALA A 605 4.26 -7.58 -30.37
CA ALA A 605 4.25 -6.27 -29.72
C ALA A 605 2.88 -5.57 -29.84
N ASN A 606 2.16 -5.82 -30.93
CA ASN A 606 0.81 -5.33 -31.17
C ASN A 606 -0.19 -5.96 -30.19
N ALA A 607 -0.18 -7.28 -30.01
CA ALA A 607 -1.02 -7.97 -29.03
C ALA A 607 -0.70 -7.59 -27.57
N MET A 608 0.57 -7.32 -27.26
CA MET A 608 0.98 -6.80 -25.94
C MET A 608 0.43 -5.38 -25.70
N SER A 609 0.40 -4.53 -26.73
CA SER A 609 -0.26 -3.21 -26.65
C SER A 609 -1.76 -3.36 -26.38
N ASP A 610 -2.46 -4.27 -27.08
CA ASP A 610 -3.89 -4.53 -26.85
C ASP A 610 -4.15 -5.04 -25.42
N SER A 611 -3.30 -5.95 -24.93
CA SER A 611 -3.40 -6.49 -23.57
C SER A 611 -3.20 -5.40 -22.50
N ALA A 612 -2.30 -4.45 -22.75
CA ALA A 612 -2.07 -3.32 -21.83
C ALA A 612 -3.31 -2.42 -21.73
N PHE A 613 -3.95 -2.08 -22.86
CA PHE A 613 -5.17 -1.28 -22.87
C PHE A 613 -6.37 -2.03 -22.28
N ALA A 614 -6.51 -3.32 -22.57
CA ALA A 614 -7.54 -4.16 -21.95
C ALA A 614 -7.41 -4.22 -20.42
N ALA A 615 -6.17 -4.30 -19.91
CA ALA A 615 -5.91 -4.25 -18.48
C ALA A 615 -6.26 -2.88 -17.87
N PHE A 616 -6.02 -1.78 -18.59
CA PHE A 616 -6.46 -0.45 -18.16
C PHE A 616 -7.98 -0.32 -18.10
N ASP A 617 -8.69 -0.81 -19.12
CA ASP A 617 -10.16 -0.85 -19.10
C ASP A 617 -10.68 -1.75 -17.99
N LYS A 618 -9.97 -2.85 -17.68
CA LYS A 618 -10.30 -3.72 -16.56
C LYS A 618 -10.23 -3.00 -15.22
N ILE A 619 -9.22 -2.15 -15.01
CA ILE A 619 -9.13 -1.29 -13.81
C ILE A 619 -10.39 -0.42 -13.68
N LYS A 620 -10.80 0.26 -14.78
CA LYS A 620 -12.01 1.10 -14.78
C LYS A 620 -13.27 0.30 -14.48
N GLN A 621 -13.42 -0.89 -15.08
CA GLN A 621 -14.56 -1.78 -14.84
C GLN A 621 -14.62 -2.26 -13.39
N LEU A 622 -13.47 -2.66 -12.81
CA LEU A 622 -13.40 -3.08 -11.41
C LEU A 622 -13.81 -1.95 -10.48
N THR A 623 -13.34 -0.73 -10.73
CA THR A 623 -13.71 0.46 -9.94
C THR A 623 -15.17 0.86 -10.14
N HIS A 624 -15.73 0.73 -11.34
CA HIS A 624 -17.15 0.94 -11.57
C HIS A 624 -18.00 -0.05 -10.79
N HIS A 625 -17.71 -1.35 -10.88
CA HIS A 625 -18.41 -2.40 -10.14
C HIS A 625 -18.34 -2.16 -8.63
N TYR A 626 -17.16 -1.76 -8.15
CA TYR A 626 -16.94 -1.39 -6.76
C TYR A 626 -17.86 -0.23 -6.30
N ASN A 627 -17.94 0.83 -7.09
CA ASN A 627 -18.67 2.04 -6.69
C ASN A 627 -20.18 1.89 -6.88
N VAL A 628 -20.63 1.26 -7.97
CA VAL A 628 -22.01 1.37 -8.45
C VAL A 628 -22.80 0.07 -8.30
N GLU A 629 -22.14 -1.08 -8.34
CA GLU A 629 -22.84 -2.38 -8.43
C GLU A 629 -22.91 -3.11 -7.09
N ILE A 630 -21.80 -3.19 -6.33
CA ILE A 630 -21.82 -3.87 -5.02
C ILE A 630 -22.64 -3.10 -4.00
N ALA A 631 -23.26 -3.83 -3.07
CA ALA A 631 -24.07 -3.27 -1.99
C ALA A 631 -25.13 -2.26 -2.48
N ASN A 632 -25.67 -2.47 -3.68
CA ASN A 632 -26.63 -1.60 -4.35
C ASN A 632 -26.14 -0.15 -4.50
N GLY A 633 -24.86 0.04 -4.85
CA GLY A 633 -24.27 1.37 -5.09
C GLY A 633 -23.96 2.15 -3.82
N LYS A 634 -23.98 1.52 -2.64
CA LYS A 634 -23.66 2.15 -1.36
C LYS A 634 -22.32 2.88 -1.36
N TRP A 635 -21.36 2.42 -2.15
CA TRP A 635 -19.99 2.93 -2.18
C TRP A 635 -19.71 3.84 -3.38
N GLU A 636 -20.73 4.47 -3.96
CA GLU A 636 -20.53 5.36 -5.11
C GLU A 636 -19.57 6.51 -4.74
N HIS A 637 -18.55 6.73 -5.58
CA HIS A 637 -17.43 7.67 -5.37
C HIS A 637 -16.39 7.29 -4.30
N MET A 638 -16.50 6.14 -3.64
CA MET A 638 -15.54 5.74 -2.59
C MET A 638 -14.16 5.35 -3.15
N VAL A 639 -14.09 4.94 -4.43
CA VAL A 639 -12.82 4.55 -5.07
C VAL A 639 -12.61 5.31 -6.38
N ASP A 640 -11.50 6.03 -6.47
CA ASP A 640 -10.96 6.54 -7.73
C ASP A 640 -9.88 5.56 -8.24
N TYR A 641 -9.86 5.27 -9.55
CA TYR A 641 -8.83 4.44 -10.18
C TYR A 641 -7.57 5.22 -10.56
N SER A 642 -7.60 6.54 -10.44
CA SER A 642 -6.51 7.46 -10.71
C SER A 642 -6.33 8.48 -9.58
N PRO A 643 -6.30 8.05 -8.30
CA PRO A 643 -6.22 8.98 -7.18
C PRO A 643 -4.84 9.62 -7.20
N SER A 644 -4.78 10.90 -7.54
CA SER A 644 -3.55 11.68 -7.52
C SER A 644 -3.82 13.17 -7.62
N TYR A 645 -2.92 13.93 -7.01
CA TYR A 645 -2.85 15.37 -7.15
C TYR A 645 -2.70 15.80 -8.62
N LYS A 646 -3.58 16.68 -9.11
CA LYS A 646 -3.69 17.07 -10.54
C LYS A 646 -3.88 15.89 -11.52
N LYS A 647 -4.31 14.71 -11.05
CA LYS A 647 -4.21 13.43 -11.78
C LYS A 647 -2.76 13.12 -12.24
N GLY A 648 -1.78 13.58 -11.45
CA GLY A 648 -0.33 13.74 -11.68
C GLY A 648 0.49 12.48 -11.95
N SER A 649 0.00 11.31 -11.53
CA SER A 649 0.78 10.08 -11.69
C SER A 649 0.49 9.44 -13.04
N LEU A 650 1.48 9.43 -13.93
CA LEU A 650 1.41 8.71 -15.20
C LEU A 650 1.15 7.21 -15.00
N VAL A 651 1.43 6.66 -13.81
CA VAL A 651 1.16 5.25 -13.49
C VAL A 651 -0.33 4.91 -13.61
N PHE A 652 -1.23 5.87 -13.41
CA PHE A 652 -2.68 5.65 -13.48
C PHE A 652 -3.29 5.96 -14.84
N TRP A 653 -2.50 6.49 -15.78
CA TRP A 653 -2.99 6.85 -17.11
C TRP A 653 -3.09 5.66 -18.05
N GLU A 654 -3.57 5.91 -19.28
CA GLU A 654 -3.48 4.95 -20.37
C GLU A 654 -2.03 4.45 -20.55
N PRO A 655 -1.84 3.16 -20.87
CA PRO A 655 -0.51 2.62 -21.11
C PRO A 655 0.17 3.29 -22.31
N ILE A 656 1.44 3.67 -22.14
CA ILE A 656 2.29 4.11 -23.25
C ILE A 656 2.81 2.85 -23.94
N SER A 657 2.41 2.56 -25.19
CA SER A 657 2.83 1.34 -25.90
C SER A 657 3.40 1.66 -27.28
N LYS A 658 3.99 0.66 -27.96
CA LYS A 658 4.54 0.80 -29.32
C LYS A 658 4.06 -0.33 -30.22
N ARG A 659 3.81 -0.02 -31.48
CA ARG A 659 3.27 -0.94 -32.47
C ARG A 659 4.02 -0.85 -33.78
N ILE A 660 4.02 -1.94 -34.52
CA ILE A 660 4.72 -2.07 -35.80
C ILE A 660 3.73 -2.37 -36.93
N GLU A 661 4.06 -1.90 -38.13
CA GLU A 661 3.34 -2.26 -39.36
C GLU A 661 3.75 -3.66 -39.80
N THR A 662 2.77 -4.51 -40.08
CA THR A 662 2.96 -5.94 -40.37
C THR A 662 2.36 -6.35 -41.70
N ASP A 663 1.55 -5.48 -42.32
CA ASP A 663 0.79 -5.80 -43.52
C ASP A 663 1.70 -6.13 -44.72
N GLY A 664 1.52 -7.33 -45.28
CA GLY A 664 2.28 -7.80 -46.44
C GLY A 664 3.75 -8.08 -46.14
N LEU A 665 4.11 -8.15 -44.85
CA LEU A 665 5.43 -8.56 -44.40
C LEU A 665 5.42 -10.05 -44.05
N LYS A 666 6.58 -10.67 -44.27
CA LYS A 666 6.86 -12.06 -43.94
C LYS A 666 8.28 -12.16 -43.37
N GLY A 667 8.48 -12.97 -42.33
CA GLY A 667 9.82 -13.27 -41.84
C GLY A 667 9.86 -13.83 -40.42
N LEU A 668 10.86 -14.66 -40.17
CA LEU A 668 11.17 -15.23 -38.86
C LEU A 668 12.13 -14.34 -38.06
N GLY A 669 11.99 -14.33 -36.74
CA GLY A 669 12.97 -13.76 -35.81
C GLY A 669 13.25 -14.70 -34.64
N VAL A 670 14.43 -14.53 -34.01
CA VAL A 670 14.88 -15.33 -32.87
C VAL A 670 15.45 -14.40 -31.80
N ALA A 671 14.93 -14.49 -30.57
CA ALA A 671 15.46 -13.81 -29.40
C ALA A 671 15.93 -14.86 -28.38
N ILE A 672 17.04 -14.57 -27.70
CA ILE A 672 17.77 -15.53 -26.87
C ILE A 672 17.80 -15.01 -25.44
N GLU A 673 17.55 -15.88 -24.46
CA GLU A 673 17.73 -15.55 -23.05
C GLU A 673 19.13 -14.96 -22.79
N GLY A 674 19.19 -13.95 -21.91
CA GLY A 674 20.39 -13.20 -21.56
C GLY A 674 20.69 -12.03 -22.48
N GLN A 675 19.87 -11.78 -23.51
CA GLN A 675 20.17 -10.81 -24.55
C GLN A 675 18.97 -9.92 -24.88
N ALA A 676 19.18 -8.61 -24.80
CA ALA A 676 18.15 -7.63 -25.17
C ALA A 676 17.99 -7.47 -26.70
N GLN A 677 19.03 -7.78 -27.47
CA GLN A 677 19.00 -7.70 -28.93
C GLN A 677 18.71 -9.08 -29.53
N PRO A 678 17.93 -9.16 -30.62
CA PRO A 678 17.65 -10.42 -31.29
C PRO A 678 18.88 -10.96 -32.03
N ALA A 679 18.82 -12.25 -32.34
CA ALA A 679 19.83 -12.91 -33.16
C ALA A 679 19.76 -12.43 -34.62
N LYS A 680 20.92 -12.19 -35.22
CA LYS A 680 21.01 -11.96 -36.67
C LYS A 680 20.91 -13.29 -37.41
N PRO A 681 20.13 -13.40 -38.50
CA PRO A 681 20.14 -14.60 -39.33
C PRO A 681 21.54 -14.82 -39.91
N THR A 682 22.01 -16.07 -39.89
CA THR A 682 23.26 -16.50 -40.56
C THR A 682 23.06 -16.57 -42.08
N ARG A 683 21.83 -16.79 -42.53
CA ARG A 683 21.40 -16.74 -43.93
C ARG A 683 19.95 -16.23 -44.02
N GLY A 684 19.63 -15.49 -45.08
CA GLY A 684 18.33 -14.87 -45.29
C GLY A 684 18.28 -13.42 -44.80
N SER A 685 17.37 -12.63 -45.35
CA SER A 685 17.10 -11.26 -44.92
C SER A 685 15.82 -11.20 -44.11
N GLN A 686 15.72 -10.20 -43.24
CA GLN A 686 14.50 -9.90 -42.51
C GLN A 686 13.86 -8.61 -43.07
N PRO A 687 12.53 -8.47 -43.04
CA PRO A 687 11.86 -7.27 -43.50
C PRO A 687 12.27 -6.06 -42.65
N SER A 688 12.33 -4.89 -43.29
CA SER A 688 12.43 -3.62 -42.58
C SER A 688 11.19 -3.42 -41.71
N ILE A 689 11.36 -2.88 -40.51
CA ILE A 689 10.27 -2.64 -39.57
C ILE A 689 10.05 -1.15 -39.47
N THR A 690 8.80 -0.73 -39.61
CA THR A 690 8.37 0.64 -39.40
C THR A 690 7.29 0.66 -38.33
N THR A 691 7.27 1.70 -37.50
CA THR A 691 6.07 2.00 -36.72
C THR A 691 4.96 2.43 -37.66
N ARG A 692 3.70 2.17 -37.28
CA ARG A 692 2.54 2.56 -38.08
C ARG A 692 2.42 4.09 -38.16
N ASP A 693 2.11 4.61 -39.35
CA ASP A 693 1.74 6.02 -39.60
C ASP A 693 0.23 6.21 -39.37
N SER A 694 -0.17 7.32 -38.78
CA SER A 694 -1.59 7.71 -38.71
C SER A 694 -1.77 9.22 -38.62
N LYS A 695 -2.67 9.75 -39.46
CA LYS A 695 -3.19 11.12 -39.36
C LYS A 695 -4.71 11.11 -39.20
N ILE A 696 -5.22 11.85 -38.21
CA ILE A 696 -6.65 12.13 -38.01
C ILE A 696 -6.82 13.64 -38.10
N SER A 697 -7.68 14.11 -38.99
CA SER A 697 -7.99 15.53 -39.18
C SER A 697 -9.47 15.76 -38.92
N LEU A 698 -9.82 16.67 -38.02
CA LEU A 698 -11.22 17.06 -37.76
C LEU A 698 -11.37 18.57 -37.93
N SER A 699 -12.41 18.97 -38.66
CA SER A 699 -12.82 20.36 -38.85
C SER A 699 -13.55 20.90 -37.62
N ALA A 700 -13.46 22.20 -37.35
CA ALA A 700 -14.25 22.85 -36.31
C ALA A 700 -15.77 22.60 -36.47
N SER A 701 -16.26 22.37 -37.68
CA SER A 701 -17.67 22.01 -37.93
C SER A 701 -18.11 20.72 -37.21
N GLU A 702 -17.18 19.80 -36.95
CA GLU A 702 -17.46 18.47 -36.35
C GLU A 702 -17.57 18.50 -34.82
N ALA A 703 -17.19 19.59 -34.16
CA ALA A 703 -17.27 19.66 -32.70
C ALA A 703 -18.73 19.73 -32.20
N LYS A 704 -19.02 19.19 -31.02
CA LYS A 704 -20.20 19.57 -30.22
C LYS A 704 -19.81 20.74 -29.34
N ILE A 705 -20.54 21.85 -29.41
CA ILE A 705 -20.27 23.05 -28.61
C ILE A 705 -21.29 23.19 -27.47
N SER A 706 -20.84 23.64 -26.30
CA SER A 706 -21.71 24.05 -25.19
C SER A 706 -21.22 25.36 -24.58
N GLY A 707 -22.08 26.05 -23.82
CA GLY A 707 -21.81 27.37 -23.25
C GLY A 707 -21.94 28.49 -24.29
N GLU A 708 -21.18 29.56 -24.15
CA GLU A 708 -21.33 30.79 -24.97
C GLU A 708 -20.50 30.80 -26.27
N MET A 709 -19.92 29.68 -26.69
CA MET A 709 -19.19 29.63 -27.96
C MET A 709 -20.12 29.80 -29.15
N VAL A 710 -19.62 30.44 -30.21
CA VAL A 710 -20.33 30.67 -31.46
C VAL A 710 -19.59 30.05 -32.63
N ARG A 711 -20.33 29.65 -33.66
CA ARG A 711 -19.76 29.24 -34.95
C ARG A 711 -19.73 30.42 -35.89
N GLY A 712 -18.63 30.57 -36.61
CA GLY A 712 -18.47 31.55 -37.66
C GLY A 712 -17.82 30.94 -38.90
N LYS A 713 -17.75 31.74 -39.96
CA LYS A 713 -17.07 31.37 -41.20
C LYS A 713 -16.40 32.61 -41.78
N ASP A 714 -15.14 32.48 -42.15
CA ASP A 714 -14.37 33.52 -42.85
C ASP A 714 -13.57 32.89 -44.02
N SER A 715 -12.63 33.65 -44.58
CA SER A 715 -11.80 33.20 -45.71
C SER A 715 -10.95 31.97 -45.41
N ASP A 716 -10.68 31.70 -44.13
CA ASP A 716 -9.81 30.62 -43.67
C ASP A 716 -10.59 29.36 -43.31
N GLY A 717 -11.93 29.43 -43.23
CA GLY A 717 -12.80 28.29 -43.05
C GLY A 717 -13.93 28.52 -42.05
N GLU A 718 -14.58 27.42 -41.65
CA GLU A 718 -15.49 27.45 -40.51
C GLU A 718 -14.67 27.40 -39.21
N PHE A 719 -15.06 28.24 -38.25
CA PHE A 719 -14.41 28.30 -36.95
C PHE A 719 -15.42 28.24 -35.80
N ILE A 720 -14.95 27.78 -34.66
CA ILE A 720 -15.61 27.99 -33.37
C ILE A 720 -14.85 29.10 -32.67
N SER A 721 -15.56 30.11 -32.17
CA SER A 721 -14.96 31.16 -31.38
C SER A 721 -15.66 31.37 -30.05
N TRP A 722 -14.87 31.82 -29.09
CA TRP A 722 -15.44 32.50 -27.93
C TRP A 722 -15.71 33.97 -28.29
N PRO A 723 -16.88 34.53 -27.95
CA PRO A 723 -17.19 35.92 -28.26
C PRO A 723 -16.14 36.88 -27.67
N ASP A 724 -15.74 37.87 -28.45
CA ASP A 724 -14.94 38.98 -27.96
C ASP A 724 -15.84 40.00 -27.25
N ASN A 725 -15.85 39.95 -25.92
CA ASN A 725 -16.62 40.86 -25.07
C ASN A 725 -15.71 41.77 -24.23
N GLY A 726 -14.39 41.79 -24.50
CA GLY A 726 -13.41 42.62 -23.81
C GLY A 726 -13.22 42.31 -22.33
N THR A 727 -13.62 41.13 -21.84
CA THR A 727 -13.47 40.76 -20.42
C THR A 727 -12.08 40.23 -20.08
N ASN A 728 -11.31 39.83 -21.10
CA ASN A 728 -9.96 39.29 -21.02
C ASN A 728 -9.84 38.22 -19.93
N ARG A 729 -10.65 37.17 -20.10
CA ARG A 729 -10.64 36.02 -19.19
C ARG A 729 -9.21 35.45 -19.18
N GLN A 730 -8.49 35.64 -18.09
CA GLN A 730 -7.35 34.80 -17.78
C GLN A 730 -7.85 33.79 -16.77
N ILE A 731 -8.09 32.56 -17.24
CA ILE A 731 -8.33 31.48 -16.30
C ILE A 731 -6.98 31.18 -15.68
N HIS A 732 -6.84 31.52 -14.39
CA HIS A 732 -5.61 31.26 -13.66
C HIS A 732 -5.28 29.77 -13.74
N GLU A 733 -4.01 29.46 -13.97
CA GLU A 733 -3.54 28.12 -13.70
C GLU A 733 -3.92 27.81 -12.25
N PRO A 734 -4.65 26.70 -11.99
CA PRO A 734 -4.98 26.36 -10.63
C PRO A 734 -3.69 26.36 -9.84
N HIS A 735 -3.69 27.05 -8.69
CA HIS A 735 -2.61 26.91 -7.74
C HIS A 735 -2.38 25.41 -7.52
N TRP A 736 -1.14 25.01 -7.24
CA TRP A 736 -0.91 23.72 -6.62
C TRP A 736 -1.94 23.67 -5.46
N ASP A 737 -3.03 22.89 -5.50
CA ASP A 737 -4.05 22.69 -4.43
C ASP A 737 -5.49 22.94 -4.89
N GLU A 738 -5.69 23.61 -6.02
CA GLU A 738 -7.02 23.79 -6.59
C GLU A 738 -7.33 22.66 -7.60
N ILE A 739 -8.45 21.97 -7.38
CA ILE A 739 -9.05 21.09 -8.40
C ILE A 739 -9.32 21.97 -9.63
N PRO A 740 -8.88 21.61 -10.86
CA PRO A 740 -9.00 22.50 -12.01
C PRO A 740 -10.47 22.88 -12.24
N PHE A 741 -10.79 24.16 -12.02
CA PHE A 741 -12.12 24.76 -12.20
C PHE A 741 -12.65 24.61 -13.65
N GLU A 742 -11.78 24.34 -14.62
CA GLU A 742 -12.14 24.26 -16.04
C GLU A 742 -12.81 22.97 -16.51
N ILE A 743 -12.55 21.82 -15.85
CA ILE A 743 -13.20 20.55 -16.25
C ILE A 743 -14.74 20.67 -16.13
N GLY A 744 -15.23 21.59 -15.30
CA GLY A 744 -16.64 21.95 -15.11
C GLY A 744 -17.16 23.12 -15.95
N SER A 745 -16.33 23.76 -16.80
CA SER A 745 -16.78 24.88 -17.63
C SER A 745 -17.95 24.46 -18.51
N PRO A 746 -19.09 25.19 -18.50
CA PRO A 746 -20.18 24.94 -19.45
C PRO A 746 -19.72 25.25 -20.89
N THR A 747 -18.74 26.13 -21.04
CA THR A 747 -18.11 26.55 -22.29
C THR A 747 -17.03 25.58 -22.74
N LYS A 748 -17.23 24.92 -23.88
CA LYS A 748 -16.25 23.97 -24.46
C LYS A 748 -16.63 23.48 -25.86
N ALA A 749 -15.61 23.14 -26.66
CA ALA A 749 -15.74 22.44 -27.94
C ALA A 749 -15.30 20.98 -27.77
N MET A 750 -16.16 20.04 -28.11
CA MET A 750 -15.93 18.60 -27.93
C MET A 750 -15.86 17.88 -29.27
N PHE A 751 -14.79 17.14 -29.51
CA PHE A 751 -14.64 16.23 -30.64
C PHE A 751 -14.74 14.80 -30.15
N GLU A 752 -15.58 13.99 -30.80
CA GLU A 752 -15.66 12.55 -30.58
C GLU A 752 -15.27 11.87 -31.88
N PHE A 753 -14.21 11.08 -31.86
CA PHE A 753 -13.69 10.40 -33.04
C PHE A 753 -13.24 8.99 -32.71
N ASN A 754 -13.37 8.08 -33.68
CA ASN A 754 -13.08 6.67 -33.47
C ASN A 754 -11.82 6.28 -34.24
N LEU A 755 -10.88 5.63 -33.56
CA LEU A 755 -9.80 4.89 -34.21
C LEU A 755 -10.35 3.52 -34.64
N GLU A 756 -10.83 3.44 -35.89
CA GLU A 756 -11.52 2.29 -36.53
C GLU A 756 -10.69 1.01 -36.56
N GLY A 757 -10.50 0.35 -35.41
CA GLY A 757 -9.64 -0.84 -35.30
C GLY A 757 -8.14 -0.55 -35.54
N ARG A 758 -7.78 0.70 -35.86
CA ARG A 758 -6.40 1.17 -35.83
C ARG A 758 -5.98 1.29 -34.38
N PRO A 759 -4.80 0.78 -34.04
CA PRO A 759 -4.42 0.77 -32.65
C PRO A 759 -4.01 2.15 -32.17
N GLY A 760 -4.34 2.43 -30.92
CA GLY A 760 -3.92 3.60 -30.20
C GLY A 760 -2.40 3.73 -30.10
N GLY A 761 -1.93 4.91 -29.70
CA GLY A 761 -0.50 5.24 -29.68
C GLY A 761 -0.27 6.71 -29.39
N VAL A 762 1.00 7.09 -29.26
CA VAL A 762 1.39 8.49 -29.07
C VAL A 762 1.21 9.24 -30.39
N HIS A 763 0.32 10.24 -30.38
CA HIS A 763 0.06 11.14 -31.50
C HIS A 763 0.35 12.57 -31.06
N LYS A 764 1.00 13.35 -31.93
CA LYS A 764 1.13 14.80 -31.80
C LYS A 764 -0.23 15.43 -32.06
N LEU A 765 -0.77 16.20 -31.11
CA LEU A 765 -1.97 17.02 -31.34
C LEU A 765 -1.56 18.41 -31.83
N ASN A 766 -2.10 18.80 -32.98
CA ASN A 766 -2.00 20.14 -33.54
C ASN A 766 -3.38 20.78 -33.62
N LEU A 767 -3.50 22.05 -33.22
CA LEU A 767 -4.72 22.85 -33.37
C LEU A 767 -4.50 23.92 -34.43
N SER A 768 -5.42 24.07 -35.37
CA SER A 768 -5.45 25.20 -36.31
C SER A 768 -6.26 26.33 -35.68
N VAL A 769 -5.61 27.39 -35.21
CA VAL A 769 -6.24 28.47 -34.43
C VAL A 769 -5.80 29.86 -34.88
N SER A 770 -6.58 30.88 -34.54
CA SER A 770 -6.23 32.29 -34.77
C SER A 770 -6.66 33.16 -33.58
N HIS A 771 -5.87 34.19 -33.27
CA HIS A 771 -6.20 35.21 -32.27
C HIS A 771 -5.69 36.59 -32.73
N PRO A 772 -6.42 37.69 -32.45
CA PRO A 772 -6.04 39.05 -32.87
C PRO A 772 -4.86 39.65 -32.06
N GLU A 773 -4.69 39.27 -30.79
CA GLU A 773 -3.57 39.71 -29.94
C GLU A 773 -2.45 38.67 -29.90
N GLU A 774 -1.20 39.12 -30.05
CA GLU A 774 0.00 38.29 -29.84
C GLU A 774 0.27 38.08 -28.34
N GLY A 775 0.63 36.85 -27.95
CA GLY A 775 1.14 36.53 -26.60
C GLY A 775 0.16 35.81 -25.67
N SER A 776 -0.98 35.33 -26.16
CA SER A 776 -2.02 34.70 -25.34
C SER A 776 -2.05 33.18 -25.48
N ASP A 777 -2.11 32.45 -24.35
CA ASP A 777 -2.43 31.02 -24.35
C ASP A 777 -3.91 30.84 -24.72
N LEU A 778 -4.20 30.08 -25.77
CA LEU A 778 -5.52 30.13 -26.42
C LEU A 778 -6.52 29.09 -25.92
N TRP A 779 -6.06 27.87 -25.62
CA TRP A 779 -6.93 26.75 -25.26
C TRP A 779 -6.34 25.86 -24.15
N TRP A 780 -7.22 25.40 -23.27
CA TRP A 780 -6.99 24.21 -22.47
C TRP A 780 -7.55 22.99 -23.18
N VAL A 781 -6.80 21.89 -23.12
CA VAL A 781 -7.07 20.66 -23.84
C VAL A 781 -7.20 19.50 -22.87
N THR A 782 -8.33 18.80 -22.90
CA THR A 782 -8.49 17.52 -22.21
C THR A 782 -8.74 16.42 -23.24
N LEU A 783 -8.03 15.29 -23.12
CA LEU A 783 -8.29 14.11 -23.92
C LEU A 783 -8.80 12.98 -23.02
N ASN A 784 -9.95 12.44 -23.38
CA ASN A 784 -10.72 11.47 -22.61
C ASN A 784 -11.00 12.02 -21.20
N ASP A 785 -10.27 11.54 -20.19
CA ASP A 785 -10.42 11.95 -18.78
C ASP A 785 -9.11 12.53 -18.20
N ARG A 786 -8.13 12.83 -19.06
CA ARG A 786 -6.84 13.38 -18.66
C ARG A 786 -7.01 14.78 -18.08
N PRO A 787 -6.16 15.15 -17.11
CA PRO A 787 -6.13 16.53 -16.63
C PRO A 787 -5.87 17.51 -17.78
N PRO A 788 -6.46 18.71 -17.71
CA PRO A 788 -6.33 19.70 -18.75
C PRO A 788 -4.86 20.11 -18.93
N PHE A 789 -4.45 20.20 -20.19
CA PHE A 789 -3.15 20.71 -20.60
C PHE A 789 -3.32 22.08 -21.25
N LYS A 790 -2.51 23.04 -20.83
CA LYS A 790 -2.50 24.39 -21.39
C LYS A 790 -1.54 24.43 -22.57
N SER A 791 -2.00 24.87 -23.75
CA SER A 791 -1.08 25.09 -24.86
C SER A 791 -0.08 26.19 -24.51
N SER A 792 1.23 25.93 -24.60
CA SER A 792 2.30 26.88 -24.21
C SER A 792 2.90 27.66 -25.39
N ILE A 793 2.12 27.92 -26.45
CA ILE A 793 2.63 28.51 -27.70
C ILE A 793 1.76 29.68 -28.17
N VAL A 794 2.46 30.75 -28.57
CA VAL A 794 1.98 32.07 -29.01
C VAL A 794 1.38 32.02 -30.41
N ALA A 795 0.25 32.69 -30.66
CA ALA A 795 -0.26 32.92 -32.02
C ALA A 795 -0.58 34.41 -32.26
N GLY A 796 -0.19 34.90 -33.45
CA GLY A 796 -0.73 36.09 -34.09
C GLY A 796 -1.18 35.70 -35.50
N GLY A 797 -2.46 35.89 -35.83
CA GLY A 797 -3.06 35.37 -37.06
C GLY A 797 -3.28 33.84 -37.06
N LEU A 798 -3.68 33.26 -38.20
CA LEU A 798 -3.94 31.83 -38.34
C LEU A 798 -2.64 31.01 -38.30
N GLN A 799 -2.55 30.07 -37.36
CA GLN A 799 -1.39 29.18 -37.21
C GLN A 799 -1.83 27.75 -36.83
N GLN A 800 -0.98 26.78 -37.14
CA GLN A 800 -1.09 25.41 -36.63
C GLN A 800 -0.19 25.27 -35.40
N LEU A 801 -0.79 25.14 -34.22
CA LEU A 801 -0.09 25.05 -32.94
C LEU A 801 0.01 23.60 -32.49
N GLN A 802 1.22 23.09 -32.29
CA GLN A 802 1.43 21.82 -31.60
C GLN A 802 1.15 22.00 -30.11
N VAL A 803 0.20 21.24 -29.58
CA VAL A 803 -0.18 21.28 -28.16
C VAL A 803 0.79 20.43 -27.36
N GLN A 804 0.70 19.11 -27.53
CA GLN A 804 1.59 18.12 -26.94
C GLN A 804 1.31 16.75 -27.59
N ASP A 805 2.08 15.76 -27.16
CA ASP A 805 1.84 14.36 -27.47
C ASP A 805 0.74 13.79 -26.56
N PHE A 806 -0.23 13.12 -27.18
CA PHE A 806 -1.29 12.42 -26.47
C PHE A 806 -1.30 10.94 -26.84
N VAL A 807 -1.63 10.08 -25.87
CA VAL A 807 -1.90 8.67 -26.17
C VAL A 807 -3.36 8.55 -26.56
N LEU A 808 -3.63 8.25 -27.82
CA LEU A 808 -4.96 7.84 -28.26
C LEU A 808 -5.18 6.37 -27.90
N LYS A 809 -6.38 6.00 -27.47
CA LYS A 809 -6.76 4.60 -27.25
C LYS A 809 -7.41 4.02 -28.51
N PRO A 810 -7.35 2.69 -28.74
CA PRO A 810 -8.20 2.06 -29.74
C PRO A 810 -9.69 2.42 -29.48
N GLY A 811 -10.47 2.62 -30.55
CA GLY A 811 -11.89 2.94 -30.42
C GLY A 811 -12.19 4.44 -30.23
N LEU A 812 -13.28 4.74 -29.50
CA LEU A 812 -13.81 6.09 -29.32
C LEU A 812 -12.92 6.94 -28.39
N ASN A 813 -12.39 8.04 -28.91
CA ASN A 813 -11.67 9.07 -28.18
C ASN A 813 -12.51 10.35 -28.11
N LYS A 814 -12.34 11.10 -27.02
CA LYS A 814 -13.03 12.38 -26.80
C LYS A 814 -12.02 13.48 -26.49
N LEU A 815 -11.86 14.46 -27.37
CA LEU A 815 -11.08 15.67 -27.11
C LEU A 815 -12.03 16.79 -26.69
N THR A 816 -11.72 17.51 -25.62
CA THR A 816 -12.44 18.72 -25.23
C THR A 816 -11.48 19.90 -25.17
N LEU A 817 -11.83 20.98 -25.85
CA LEU A 817 -11.10 22.24 -25.88
C LEU A 817 -11.89 23.31 -25.14
N HIS A 818 -11.24 24.00 -24.22
CA HIS A 818 -11.81 25.10 -23.45
C HIS A 818 -11.09 26.40 -23.84
N PRO A 819 -11.80 27.44 -24.27
CA PRO A 819 -11.16 28.71 -24.64
C PRO A 819 -10.63 29.39 -23.38
N CYS A 820 -9.38 29.85 -23.43
CA CYS A 820 -8.75 30.57 -22.35
C CYS A 820 -9.10 32.05 -22.41
N VAL A 821 -9.01 32.65 -23.60
CA VAL A 821 -9.10 34.10 -23.84
C VAL A 821 -10.18 34.45 -24.87
N ASP A 822 -10.70 35.67 -24.77
CA ASP A 822 -11.77 36.15 -25.62
C ASP A 822 -11.33 36.32 -27.08
N GLY A 823 -12.24 36.14 -28.05
CA GLY A 823 -11.92 36.33 -29.47
C GLY A 823 -11.09 35.20 -30.13
N THR A 824 -10.68 34.18 -29.37
CA THR A 824 -10.00 32.98 -29.90
C THR A 824 -10.86 32.23 -30.91
N LYS A 825 -10.28 31.90 -32.06
CA LYS A 825 -10.89 31.05 -33.11
C LYS A 825 -10.17 29.71 -33.24
N LEU A 826 -10.95 28.63 -33.37
CA LEU A 826 -10.49 27.28 -33.70
C LEU A 826 -11.09 26.86 -35.04
N TYR A 827 -10.23 26.48 -36.00
CA TYR A 827 -10.60 26.03 -37.34
C TYR A 827 -10.58 24.51 -37.50
N GLY A 828 -9.76 23.81 -36.72
CA GLY A 828 -9.68 22.35 -36.77
C GLY A 828 -8.55 21.79 -35.92
N ILE A 829 -8.45 20.46 -35.91
CA ILE A 829 -7.43 19.71 -35.18
C ILE A 829 -6.83 18.61 -36.05
N ASP A 830 -5.56 18.29 -35.79
CA ASP A 830 -4.85 17.16 -36.39
C ASP A 830 -4.20 16.31 -35.26
N PHE A 831 -4.42 15.00 -35.26
CA PHE A 831 -3.58 14.04 -34.53
C PHE A 831 -2.65 13.33 -35.51
N ILE A 832 -1.34 13.41 -35.30
CA ILE A 832 -0.33 12.90 -36.23
C ILE A 832 0.63 11.96 -35.49
N GLN A 833 0.77 10.74 -36.00
CA GLN A 833 1.79 9.77 -35.61
C GLN A 833 2.60 9.43 -36.86
N GLU A 834 3.81 9.97 -37.00
CA GLU A 834 4.65 9.71 -38.17
C GLU A 834 5.29 8.30 -38.09
N ALA A 835 5.31 7.56 -39.20
CA ALA A 835 6.05 6.30 -39.27
C ALA A 835 7.54 6.52 -39.05
N GLN A 836 8.13 5.73 -38.16
CA GLN A 836 9.56 5.71 -37.87
C GLN A 836 10.12 4.37 -38.31
N SER A 837 11.18 4.39 -39.12
CA SER A 837 11.94 3.18 -39.42
C SER A 837 12.70 2.74 -38.17
N GLU A 838 12.45 1.52 -37.71
CA GLU A 838 13.16 0.94 -36.57
C GLU A 838 14.44 0.25 -37.05
N VAL A 839 15.58 0.76 -36.60
CA VAL A 839 16.87 0.09 -36.83
C VAL A 839 17.01 -1.03 -35.81
N VAL A 840 16.70 -2.26 -36.24
CA VAL A 840 16.92 -3.46 -35.43
C VAL A 840 18.43 -3.63 -35.21
N ARG A 841 18.86 -3.55 -33.96
CA ARG A 841 20.22 -3.88 -33.55
C ARG A 841 20.27 -5.38 -33.26
N TYR A 842 21.34 -6.03 -33.66
CA TYR A 842 21.50 -7.47 -33.44
C TYR A 842 22.51 -7.74 -32.34
N ALA A 843 22.34 -8.87 -31.65
CA ALA A 843 23.30 -9.34 -30.68
C ALA A 843 24.67 -9.60 -31.31
N SER A 844 25.73 -9.35 -30.54
CA SER A 844 27.10 -9.69 -30.92
C SER A 844 27.41 -11.18 -30.75
N GLU A 845 26.67 -11.88 -29.90
CA GLU A 845 26.91 -13.29 -29.54
C GLU A 845 25.57 -14.05 -29.52
N ASN A 846 25.33 -14.98 -30.45
CA ASN A 846 24.09 -15.79 -30.47
C ASN A 846 24.22 -17.03 -29.56
N ARG A 847 24.27 -16.86 -28.22
CA ARG A 847 24.45 -17.96 -27.25
C ARG A 847 23.52 -17.88 -26.06
N LEU A 848 23.07 -19.03 -25.57
CA LEU A 848 22.37 -19.14 -24.28
C LEU A 848 23.36 -18.97 -23.11
N PRO A 849 22.87 -18.60 -21.91
CA PRO A 849 23.64 -18.77 -20.68
C PRO A 849 24.12 -20.22 -20.53
N ALA A 850 25.29 -20.41 -19.93
CA ALA A 850 25.86 -21.75 -19.81
C ALA A 850 25.07 -22.59 -18.81
N PHE A 851 24.83 -23.85 -19.17
CA PHE A 851 24.16 -24.83 -18.34
C PHE A 851 25.14 -25.55 -17.40
N ASN A 852 24.74 -25.76 -16.15
CA ASN A 852 25.53 -26.51 -15.17
C ASN A 852 24.75 -27.75 -14.66
N ARG A 853 25.40 -28.93 -14.67
CA ARG A 853 24.81 -30.22 -14.24
C ARG A 853 24.21 -30.15 -12.84
N SER A 854 24.80 -29.38 -11.95
CA SER A 854 24.35 -29.28 -10.57
C SER A 854 23.07 -28.45 -10.41
N ALA A 855 22.73 -27.59 -11.38
CA ALA A 855 21.75 -26.52 -11.19
C ALA A 855 20.36 -26.78 -11.78
N GLY A 856 20.14 -27.89 -12.52
CA GLY A 856 18.84 -28.23 -13.10
C GLY A 856 18.25 -27.12 -14.00
N GLN A 857 19.11 -26.34 -14.65
CA GLN A 857 18.74 -25.12 -15.36
C GLN A 857 17.94 -25.42 -16.64
N LYS A 858 17.05 -24.49 -16.96
CA LYS A 858 16.42 -24.37 -18.27
C LYS A 858 16.57 -22.94 -18.75
N HIS A 859 16.85 -22.76 -20.03
CA HIS A 859 16.90 -21.45 -20.67
C HIS A 859 15.94 -21.40 -21.85
N PHE A 860 15.53 -20.21 -22.28
CA PHE A 860 14.57 -20.07 -23.38
C PHE A 860 15.16 -19.45 -24.65
N ILE A 861 14.58 -19.86 -25.78
CA ILE A 861 14.71 -19.21 -27.09
C ILE A 861 13.29 -18.84 -27.53
N ASP A 862 13.05 -17.56 -27.78
CA ASP A 862 11.79 -17.09 -28.36
C ASP A 862 11.92 -17.06 -29.88
N ILE A 863 10.99 -17.71 -30.57
CA ILE A 863 10.83 -17.66 -32.03
C ILE A 863 9.57 -16.83 -32.32
N TYR A 864 9.64 -15.88 -33.25
CA TYR A 864 8.56 -14.93 -33.44
C TYR A 864 8.38 -14.49 -34.89
N SER A 865 7.15 -14.08 -35.22
CA SER A 865 6.81 -13.52 -36.53
C SER A 865 7.23 -12.05 -36.65
N ARG A 866 7.69 -11.66 -37.85
CA ARG A 866 8.04 -10.29 -38.25
C ARG A 866 7.10 -9.71 -39.33
N GLY A 867 5.98 -10.36 -39.59
CA GLY A 867 4.90 -9.89 -40.44
C GLY A 867 3.61 -10.67 -40.22
N ASN A 868 2.57 -10.35 -40.99
CA ASN A 868 1.23 -10.92 -40.81
C ASN A 868 0.96 -12.18 -41.64
N GLU A 869 1.89 -12.59 -42.50
CA GLU A 869 1.82 -13.89 -43.17
C GLU A 869 2.20 -15.03 -42.21
N THR A 870 1.50 -16.16 -42.32
CA THR A 870 1.78 -17.36 -41.52
C THR A 870 3.15 -17.94 -41.83
N GLU A 871 3.91 -18.27 -40.78
CA GLU A 871 5.30 -18.73 -40.87
C GLU A 871 5.50 -20.07 -40.15
N LYS A 872 5.94 -21.09 -40.88
CA LYS A 872 6.34 -22.37 -40.27
C LYS A 872 7.80 -22.33 -39.90
N TRP A 873 8.14 -22.80 -38.71
CA TRP A 873 9.53 -22.91 -38.29
C TRP A 873 9.85 -24.33 -37.85
N SER A 874 11.14 -24.66 -37.89
CA SER A 874 11.69 -25.90 -37.33
C SER A 874 13.01 -25.62 -36.63
N ALA A 875 13.29 -26.38 -35.58
CA ALA A 875 14.51 -26.33 -34.79
C ALA A 875 15.14 -27.73 -34.73
N LYS A 876 16.46 -27.80 -34.87
CA LYS A 876 17.24 -29.04 -34.77
C LYS A 876 18.47 -28.83 -33.90
N THR A 877 18.71 -29.76 -32.98
CA THR A 877 19.90 -29.74 -32.14
C THR A 877 21.09 -30.38 -32.85
N SER A 878 22.30 -29.92 -32.55
CA SER A 878 23.54 -30.52 -33.05
C SER A 878 23.85 -31.86 -32.39
N ASP A 879 23.32 -32.08 -31.19
CA ASP A 879 23.67 -33.20 -30.32
C ASP A 879 22.45 -33.70 -29.52
N PRO A 880 22.37 -35.02 -29.23
CA PRO A 880 21.24 -35.63 -28.55
C PRO A 880 21.13 -35.30 -27.05
N TRP A 881 22.15 -34.63 -26.48
CA TRP A 881 22.13 -34.17 -25.09
C TRP A 881 21.47 -32.80 -24.91
N ILE A 882 21.18 -32.08 -26.00
CA ILE A 882 20.38 -30.85 -25.98
C ILE A 882 18.92 -31.25 -26.21
N LEU A 883 18.05 -30.90 -25.27
CA LEU A 883 16.61 -31.17 -25.36
C LEU A 883 15.86 -29.87 -25.59
N LEU A 884 14.93 -29.89 -26.53
CA LEU A 884 14.00 -28.80 -26.81
C LEU A 884 12.60 -29.21 -26.35
N SER A 885 11.83 -28.27 -25.78
CA SER A 885 10.41 -28.52 -25.49
C SER A 885 9.58 -28.67 -26.76
N GLU A 886 10.00 -28.00 -27.83
CA GLU A 886 9.34 -27.97 -29.13
C GLU A 886 10.39 -27.90 -30.25
N GLU A 887 10.15 -28.59 -31.35
CA GLU A 887 11.09 -28.69 -32.49
C GLU A 887 10.52 -28.13 -33.79
N ALA A 888 9.23 -27.79 -33.84
CA ALA A 888 8.58 -27.13 -34.96
C ALA A 888 7.28 -26.48 -34.51
N GLY A 889 6.86 -25.45 -35.23
CA GLY A 889 5.63 -24.71 -34.95
C GLY A 889 5.17 -23.89 -36.16
N GLU A 890 4.05 -23.22 -35.99
CA GLU A 890 3.45 -22.33 -36.97
C GLU A 890 3.06 -21.04 -36.27
N LEU A 891 3.55 -19.92 -36.79
CA LEU A 891 3.36 -18.60 -36.22
C LEU A 891 2.40 -17.77 -37.08
N ASN A 892 1.50 -17.05 -36.43
CA ASN A 892 0.58 -16.10 -37.03
C ASN A 892 0.47 -14.85 -36.15
N GLU A 893 1.30 -13.83 -36.46
CA GLU A 893 1.44 -12.60 -35.66
C GLU A 893 1.74 -12.81 -34.16
N ASP A 894 2.34 -13.96 -33.83
CA ASP A 894 2.61 -14.42 -32.47
C ASP A 894 4.07 -14.89 -32.31
N GLN A 895 4.29 -15.68 -31.27
CA GLN A 895 5.59 -16.21 -30.90
C GLN A 895 5.46 -17.54 -30.16
N ASP A 896 6.47 -18.37 -30.31
CA ASP A 896 6.68 -19.60 -29.54
C ASP A 896 7.89 -19.46 -28.63
N ARG A 897 7.84 -20.09 -27.46
CA ARG A 897 8.97 -20.16 -26.53
C ARG A 897 9.48 -21.59 -26.41
N ILE A 898 10.67 -21.83 -26.95
CA ILE A 898 11.37 -23.11 -26.78
C ILE A 898 12.15 -23.08 -25.47
N TRP A 899 11.83 -24.00 -24.57
CA TRP A 899 12.68 -24.29 -23.42
C TRP A 899 13.77 -25.28 -23.80
N VAL A 900 15.02 -24.90 -23.54
CA VAL A 900 16.22 -25.71 -23.74
C VAL A 900 16.67 -26.26 -22.39
N THR A 901 16.89 -27.58 -22.34
CA THR A 901 17.44 -28.29 -21.17
C THR A 901 18.52 -29.27 -21.61
N ILE A 902 19.33 -29.75 -20.66
CA ILE A 902 20.43 -30.68 -20.95
C ILE A 902 20.12 -32.07 -20.39
N ASN A 903 20.20 -33.08 -21.24
CA ASN A 903 20.25 -34.48 -20.83
C ASN A 903 21.69 -34.88 -20.54
N TYR A 904 22.10 -34.73 -19.27
CA TYR A 904 23.46 -35.01 -18.84
C TYR A 904 23.85 -36.48 -18.87
N ASP A 905 22.91 -37.42 -19.00
CA ASP A 905 23.20 -38.86 -19.12
C ASP A 905 23.54 -39.25 -20.57
N LYS A 906 23.10 -38.44 -21.55
CA LYS A 906 23.50 -38.55 -22.96
C LYS A 906 24.69 -37.65 -23.32
N ALA A 907 25.13 -36.81 -22.39
CA ALA A 907 26.20 -35.84 -22.60
C ALA A 907 27.58 -36.48 -22.39
N PRO A 908 28.59 -36.20 -23.24
CA PRO A 908 29.96 -36.66 -23.01
C PRO A 908 30.49 -36.17 -21.66
N SER A 909 31.26 -36.99 -20.93
CA SER A 909 31.93 -36.59 -19.69
C SER A 909 33.15 -35.70 -19.99
N LYS A 910 32.89 -34.46 -20.42
CA LYS A 910 33.90 -33.43 -20.70
C LYS A 910 33.70 -32.22 -19.79
N LYS A 911 34.79 -31.50 -19.49
CA LYS A 911 34.77 -30.28 -18.68
C LYS A 911 33.92 -29.17 -19.30
N GLU A 912 33.88 -29.07 -20.62
CA GLU A 912 33.05 -28.12 -21.35
C GLU A 912 32.45 -28.81 -22.58
N LEU A 913 31.14 -28.69 -22.75
CA LEU A 913 30.39 -29.16 -23.90
C LEU A 913 29.95 -27.95 -24.72
N LYS A 914 30.05 -28.09 -26.05
CA LYS A 914 29.62 -27.07 -27.01
C LYS A 914 28.75 -27.75 -28.03
N GLY A 915 27.54 -27.24 -28.20
CA GLY A 915 26.60 -27.63 -29.23
C GLY A 915 25.81 -26.41 -29.70
N HIS A 916 24.79 -26.61 -30.51
CA HIS A 916 23.94 -25.54 -31.01
C HIS A 916 22.54 -26.02 -31.38
N VAL A 917 21.63 -25.06 -31.48
CA VAL A 917 20.28 -25.23 -32.03
C VAL A 917 20.22 -24.46 -33.34
N ASN A 918 19.93 -25.16 -34.44
CA ASN A 918 19.68 -24.55 -35.75
C ASN A 918 18.18 -24.32 -35.91
N ILE A 919 17.77 -23.10 -36.23
CA ILE A 919 16.36 -22.70 -36.36
C ILE A 919 16.13 -22.13 -37.76
N THR A 920 15.05 -22.52 -38.44
CA THR A 920 14.75 -22.03 -39.79
C THR A 920 13.27 -22.16 -40.18
N ASN A 921 12.81 -21.27 -41.06
CA ASN A 921 11.56 -21.40 -41.85
C ASN A 921 11.82 -21.78 -43.31
N GLY A 922 13.05 -22.14 -43.67
CA GLY A 922 13.50 -22.42 -45.04
C GLY A 922 14.10 -21.21 -45.77
N GLU A 923 13.81 -19.98 -45.33
CA GLU A 923 14.36 -18.73 -45.90
C GLU A 923 15.40 -18.09 -44.98
N GLN A 924 15.03 -17.85 -43.72
CA GLN A 924 15.94 -17.40 -42.67
C GLN A 924 16.50 -18.58 -41.87
N PHE A 925 17.78 -18.49 -41.53
CA PHE A 925 18.50 -19.50 -40.76
C PHE A 925 19.19 -18.84 -39.57
N TYR A 926 19.07 -19.46 -38.40
CA TYR A 926 19.70 -19.03 -37.16
C TYR A 926 20.45 -20.19 -36.55
N GLN A 927 21.53 -19.87 -35.84
CA GLN A 927 22.26 -20.81 -35.02
C GLN A 927 22.45 -20.21 -33.64
N VAL A 928 21.93 -20.88 -32.62
CA VAL A 928 22.05 -20.50 -31.21
C VAL A 928 23.01 -21.46 -30.53
N ALA A 929 24.13 -20.95 -30.05
CA ALA A 929 25.13 -21.75 -29.35
C ALA A 929 24.65 -22.15 -27.96
N VAL A 930 24.93 -23.40 -27.59
CA VAL A 930 24.63 -24.01 -26.29
C VAL A 930 25.93 -24.49 -25.68
N SER A 931 26.25 -24.03 -24.47
CA SER A 931 27.36 -24.54 -23.67
C SER A 931 26.87 -25.18 -22.39
N ALA A 932 27.48 -26.30 -22.02
CA ALA A 932 27.17 -26.99 -20.78
C ALA A 932 28.42 -27.51 -20.09
N VAL A 933 28.43 -27.48 -18.76
CA VAL A 933 29.47 -28.12 -17.93
C VAL A 933 28.92 -29.45 -17.42
N ASN A 934 29.53 -30.55 -17.86
CA ASN A 934 29.21 -31.92 -17.43
C ASN A 934 30.32 -32.49 -16.53
N HIS A 935 30.80 -31.66 -15.60
CA HIS A 935 31.66 -32.11 -14.52
C HIS A 935 30.78 -32.41 -13.30
N GLN A 936 30.73 -33.66 -12.89
CA GLN A 936 30.02 -34.05 -11.68
C GLN A 936 30.89 -33.69 -10.47
N LEU A 937 30.48 -32.64 -9.75
CA LEU A 937 30.97 -32.36 -8.42
C LEU A 937 30.20 -33.26 -7.45
N ASP A 938 30.91 -33.92 -6.54
CA ASP A 938 30.31 -34.64 -5.43
C ASP A 938 29.90 -33.59 -4.39
N LEU A 939 28.63 -33.17 -4.44
CA LEU A 939 28.09 -32.07 -3.66
C LEU A 939 27.00 -32.58 -2.74
N GLU A 940 27.12 -32.24 -1.47
CA GLU A 940 26.06 -32.47 -0.50
C GLU A 940 24.84 -31.59 -0.81
N PRO A 941 23.61 -32.10 -0.62
CA PRO A 941 22.41 -31.27 -0.67
C PRO A 941 22.50 -30.10 0.30
N GLY A 942 22.01 -28.94 -0.13
CA GLY A 942 21.97 -27.73 0.69
C GLY A 942 23.18 -26.79 0.54
N VAL A 943 24.21 -27.18 -0.19
CA VAL A 943 25.34 -26.30 -0.56
C VAL A 943 24.93 -25.32 -1.67
N PHE A 944 25.48 -24.11 -1.66
CA PHE A 944 25.28 -23.11 -2.71
C PHE A 944 26.47 -23.09 -3.68
N VAL A 945 26.21 -23.26 -4.97
CA VAL A 945 27.29 -23.39 -5.97
C VAL A 945 27.34 -22.17 -6.87
N GLU A 946 28.54 -21.73 -7.25
CA GLU A 946 28.73 -20.70 -8.27
C GLU A 946 28.10 -21.11 -9.60
N GLN A 947 27.21 -20.26 -10.11
CA GLN A 947 26.55 -20.44 -11.39
C GLN A 947 26.71 -19.17 -12.22
N ASN A 948 27.35 -19.30 -13.39
CA ASN A 948 27.57 -18.18 -14.31
C ASN A 948 28.21 -16.95 -13.62
N GLY A 949 29.18 -17.18 -12.73
CA GLY A 949 29.89 -16.12 -12.00
C GLY A 949 29.12 -15.49 -10.83
N VAL A 950 28.05 -16.14 -10.34
CA VAL A 950 27.26 -15.65 -9.20
C VAL A 950 26.88 -16.78 -8.24
N ILE A 951 26.91 -16.51 -6.94
CA ILE A 951 26.29 -17.33 -5.89
C ILE A 951 25.15 -16.51 -5.28
N THR A 952 23.99 -17.12 -5.03
CA THR A 952 22.83 -16.39 -4.49
C THR A 952 22.13 -17.22 -3.42
N MET A 953 21.96 -16.58 -2.26
CA MET A 953 21.52 -17.21 -1.02
C MET A 953 20.37 -16.39 -0.42
N PRO A 954 19.12 -16.88 -0.44
CA PRO A 954 18.08 -16.33 0.42
C PRO A 954 18.52 -16.45 1.88
N ALA A 955 18.40 -15.38 2.67
CA ALA A 955 18.97 -15.35 4.02
C ALA A 955 18.31 -16.37 4.97
N SER A 956 17.08 -16.78 4.67
CA SER A 956 16.34 -17.81 5.39
C SER A 956 16.79 -19.25 5.08
N GLN A 957 17.68 -19.46 4.11
CA GLN A 957 18.13 -20.77 3.65
C GLN A 957 19.55 -21.15 4.13
N PHE A 958 19.94 -20.70 5.32
CA PHE A 958 21.22 -21.03 5.95
C PHE A 958 21.44 -22.54 6.16
N ASN A 959 22.70 -22.95 6.28
CA ASN A 959 23.11 -24.31 6.67
C ASN A 959 23.15 -24.44 8.20
N GLN A 960 23.64 -23.40 8.90
CA GLN A 960 23.60 -23.32 10.36
C GLN A 960 23.17 -21.92 10.82
N ASN A 961 22.47 -21.87 11.95
CA ASN A 961 22.15 -20.64 12.67
C ASN A 961 22.61 -20.82 14.12
N GLN A 962 23.58 -20.01 14.53
CA GLN A 962 24.18 -20.07 15.87
C GLN A 962 23.77 -18.81 16.65
N GLU A 963 23.30 -19.01 17.88
CA GLU A 963 22.96 -17.92 18.78
C GLU A 963 24.24 -17.21 19.26
N GLY A 964 24.17 -15.88 19.37
CA GLY A 964 25.22 -15.07 19.95
C GLY A 964 24.98 -14.83 21.45
N MET A 965 25.93 -14.19 22.11
CA MET A 965 25.78 -13.81 23.52
C MET A 965 24.71 -12.73 23.73
N VAL A 966 24.54 -11.83 22.76
CA VAL A 966 23.65 -10.66 22.89
C VAL A 966 22.35 -10.78 22.11
N ALA A 967 22.29 -11.69 21.14
CA ALA A 967 21.16 -11.80 20.21
C ALA A 967 21.08 -13.15 19.49
N SER A 968 19.95 -13.41 18.84
CA SER A 968 19.71 -14.55 17.95
C SER A 968 19.02 -14.13 16.65
N TRP A 969 19.28 -14.89 15.58
CA TRP A 969 18.58 -14.73 14.30
C TRP A 969 17.29 -15.55 14.29
N ASN A 970 16.19 -14.93 13.87
CA ASN A 970 14.89 -15.56 13.72
C ASN A 970 14.29 -15.24 12.35
N ILE A 971 13.62 -16.21 11.72
CA ILE A 971 12.96 -15.97 10.44
C ILE A 971 11.67 -15.20 10.69
N LEU A 972 11.49 -14.05 10.03
CA LEU A 972 10.19 -13.39 9.94
C LEU A 972 9.62 -13.54 8.53
N THR A 973 8.63 -14.42 8.40
CA THR A 973 7.91 -14.61 7.13
C THR A 973 7.09 -13.37 6.79
N GLY A 974 7.05 -12.98 5.51
CA GLY A 974 6.30 -11.82 5.03
C GLY A 974 7.02 -10.48 5.17
N LEU A 975 8.23 -10.46 5.74
CA LEU A 975 9.13 -9.32 5.73
C LEU A 975 10.14 -9.47 4.57
N GLY A 976 10.56 -8.36 3.98
CA GLY A 976 11.49 -8.36 2.84
C GLY A 976 10.85 -8.76 1.52
N ARG A 977 11.58 -8.55 0.43
CA ARG A 977 11.08 -8.74 -0.94
C ARG A 977 11.23 -10.18 -1.42
N SER A 978 12.14 -10.96 -0.82
CA SER A 978 12.23 -12.40 -1.07
C SER A 978 11.07 -13.19 -0.45
N GLY A 979 10.31 -12.57 0.46
CA GLY A 979 9.16 -13.14 1.17
C GLY A 979 9.48 -13.60 2.60
N SER A 980 10.74 -13.55 3.04
CA SER A 980 11.13 -13.72 4.44
C SER A 980 12.49 -13.07 4.67
N ALA A 981 12.69 -12.43 5.82
CA ALA A 981 13.97 -11.88 6.22
C ALA A 981 14.40 -12.42 7.59
N MET A 982 15.70 -12.42 7.83
CA MET A 982 16.31 -12.79 9.10
C MET A 982 16.27 -11.58 10.03
N LEU A 983 15.56 -11.73 11.14
CA LEU A 983 15.34 -10.73 12.18
C LEU A 983 16.29 -10.98 13.35
N LEU A 984 16.87 -9.91 13.88
CA LEU A 984 17.69 -9.97 15.08
C LEU A 984 16.85 -9.74 16.32
N GLN A 985 16.92 -10.66 17.28
CA GLN A 985 16.26 -10.53 18.59
C GLN A 985 17.28 -10.51 19.72
N PRO A 986 17.08 -9.70 20.78
CA PRO A 986 15.92 -8.85 21.04
C PRO A 986 15.85 -7.63 20.10
N LEU A 987 14.65 -7.08 19.87
CA LEU A 987 14.41 -5.99 18.91
C LEU A 987 14.76 -4.59 19.45
N ASN A 988 15.49 -4.50 20.56
CA ASN A 988 15.77 -3.25 21.26
C ASN A 988 17.23 -3.14 21.74
N GLY A 989 17.79 -1.92 21.68
CA GLY A 989 18.77 -1.45 22.68
C GLY A 989 20.19 -2.03 22.72
N TRP A 990 20.64 -2.84 21.75
CA TRP A 990 22.01 -3.38 21.71
C TRP A 990 22.73 -3.10 20.38
N TYR A 991 24.06 -3.05 20.41
CA TYR A 991 24.94 -2.81 19.26
C TYR A 991 26.32 -3.46 19.51
N ILE A 992 26.96 -3.94 18.46
CA ILE A 992 28.38 -4.35 18.51
C ILE A 992 29.20 -3.30 17.74
N GLU A 993 29.96 -2.49 18.48
CA GLU A 993 30.68 -1.34 17.89
C GLU A 993 32.02 -1.73 17.26
N ASP A 994 32.74 -2.67 17.89
CA ASP A 994 34.07 -3.12 17.48
C ASP A 994 34.01 -4.47 16.74
N LEU A 995 34.64 -4.51 15.57
CA LEU A 995 34.76 -5.69 14.70
C LEU A 995 35.44 -6.86 15.43
N SER A 996 36.39 -6.58 16.33
CA SER A 996 37.11 -7.59 17.12
C SER A 996 36.21 -8.38 18.08
N GLN A 997 35.01 -7.87 18.38
CA GLN A 997 34.03 -8.49 19.26
C GLN A 997 32.97 -9.30 18.53
N VAL A 998 32.86 -9.13 17.20
CA VAL A 998 31.79 -9.73 16.39
C VAL A 998 31.74 -11.24 16.56
N GLN A 999 32.86 -11.93 16.41
CA GLN A 999 32.92 -13.40 16.54
C GLN A 999 32.58 -13.91 17.94
N LYS A 1000 32.78 -13.08 18.97
CA LYS A 1000 32.54 -13.47 20.37
C LYS A 1000 31.11 -13.24 20.82
N GLN A 1001 30.45 -12.22 20.28
CA GLN A 1001 29.18 -11.71 20.81
C GLN A 1001 28.00 -11.91 19.86
N SER A 1002 28.22 -11.88 18.54
CA SER A 1002 27.15 -11.83 17.54
C SER A 1002 26.56 -13.22 17.26
N PRO A 1003 25.26 -13.31 16.93
CA PRO A 1003 24.71 -14.49 16.29
C PRO A 1003 25.17 -14.59 14.83
N THR A 1004 25.16 -15.81 14.28
CA THR A 1004 25.75 -16.11 12.98
C THR A 1004 24.85 -16.98 12.13
N LEU A 1005 24.73 -16.62 10.86
CA LEU A 1005 24.21 -17.49 9.81
C LEU A 1005 25.39 -18.03 9.00
N GLU A 1006 25.50 -19.34 8.89
CA GLU A 1006 26.52 -20.01 8.08
C GLU A 1006 25.91 -20.59 6.81
N TYR A 1007 26.60 -20.37 5.69
CA TYR A 1007 26.26 -20.88 4.37
C TYR A 1007 27.45 -21.65 3.81
N GLU A 1008 27.21 -22.89 3.39
CA GLU A 1008 28.20 -23.68 2.67
C GLU A 1008 28.18 -23.28 1.20
N ILE A 1009 29.32 -22.80 0.70
CA ILE A 1009 29.44 -22.31 -0.68
C ILE A 1009 30.54 -23.06 -1.43
N VAL A 1010 30.35 -23.26 -2.73
CA VAL A 1010 31.35 -23.84 -3.63
C VAL A 1010 31.63 -22.87 -4.78
N VAL A 1011 32.86 -22.38 -4.82
CA VAL A 1011 33.42 -21.51 -5.84
C VAL A 1011 34.09 -22.37 -6.91
N THR A 1012 33.72 -22.16 -8.17
CA THR A 1012 34.17 -22.99 -9.30
C THR A 1012 35.31 -22.34 -10.09
N HIS A 1013 35.27 -21.03 -10.32
CA HIS A 1013 36.30 -20.31 -11.07
C HIS A 1013 37.17 -19.42 -10.16
N GLY A 1014 36.57 -18.80 -9.15
CA GLY A 1014 37.25 -17.91 -8.22
C GLY A 1014 37.73 -16.60 -8.85
N GLY A 1015 38.42 -15.80 -8.04
CA GLY A 1015 38.88 -14.44 -8.33
C GLY A 1015 38.27 -13.41 -7.38
N GLN A 1016 38.50 -12.14 -7.74
CA GLN A 1016 37.91 -10.99 -7.06
C GLN A 1016 36.39 -11.03 -7.20
N ALA A 1017 35.68 -10.84 -6.09
CA ALA A 1017 34.24 -10.86 -6.03
C ALA A 1017 33.68 -9.77 -5.13
N GLU A 1018 32.53 -9.24 -5.51
CA GLU A 1018 31.73 -8.36 -4.65
C GLU A 1018 30.73 -9.22 -3.87
N ILE A 1019 30.72 -9.10 -2.55
CA ILE A 1019 29.63 -9.63 -1.72
C ILE A 1019 28.58 -8.54 -1.54
N ILE A 1020 27.34 -8.86 -1.88
CA ILE A 1020 26.20 -7.96 -1.81
C ILE A 1020 25.23 -8.53 -0.77
N VAL A 1021 24.94 -7.77 0.27
CA VAL A 1021 23.92 -8.10 1.26
C VAL A 1021 22.73 -7.20 1.04
N GLU A 1022 21.56 -7.79 0.82
CA GLU A 1022 20.29 -7.09 0.76
C GLU A 1022 19.58 -7.24 2.10
N ALA A 1023 19.11 -6.13 2.66
CA ALA A 1023 18.36 -6.10 3.90
C ALA A 1023 17.10 -5.25 3.76
N VAL A 1024 16.16 -5.43 4.69
CA VAL A 1024 14.90 -4.68 4.71
C VAL A 1024 15.19 -3.24 5.13
N PRO A 1025 14.63 -2.21 4.47
CA PRO A 1025 14.83 -0.83 4.90
C PRO A 1025 14.43 -0.63 6.37
N GLY A 1026 15.13 0.30 7.03
CA GLY A 1026 14.89 0.63 8.43
C GLY A 1026 15.89 1.66 8.93
N PHE A 1027 15.55 2.33 10.03
CA PHE A 1027 16.42 3.29 10.69
C PHE A 1027 16.98 2.70 11.99
N PRO A 1028 18.15 3.20 12.46
CA PRO A 1028 18.75 2.73 13.68
C PRO A 1028 17.87 3.05 14.90
N LEU A 1029 17.82 2.15 15.88
CA LEU A 1029 17.10 2.34 17.15
C LEU A 1029 17.67 3.46 18.02
N LYS A 1030 18.96 3.73 17.90
CA LYS A 1030 19.64 4.85 18.54
C LYS A 1030 20.08 5.81 17.45
N PHE A 1031 19.68 7.07 17.57
CA PHE A 1031 20.05 8.12 16.63
C PHE A 1031 21.58 8.16 16.41
N SER A 1032 21.98 8.54 15.19
CA SER A 1032 23.36 8.62 14.69
C SER A 1032 24.15 7.31 14.58
N GLN A 1033 23.65 6.18 15.10
CA GLN A 1033 24.28 4.87 14.88
C GLN A 1033 24.24 4.49 13.39
N PRO A 1034 25.28 3.81 12.88
CA PRO A 1034 25.26 3.24 11.55
C PRO A 1034 24.27 2.06 11.48
N LEU A 1035 24.04 1.59 10.24
CA LEU A 1035 23.33 0.34 9.96
C LEU A 1035 24.34 -0.63 9.38
N ARG A 1036 24.68 -1.69 10.12
CA ARG A 1036 25.72 -2.64 9.73
C ARG A 1036 25.36 -4.09 10.05
N CYS A 1037 25.91 -4.97 9.23
CA CYS A 1037 26.21 -6.35 9.62
C CYS A 1037 27.69 -6.62 9.33
N ALA A 1038 28.17 -7.82 9.63
CA ALA A 1038 29.51 -8.24 9.23
C ALA A 1038 29.48 -9.57 8.49
N VAL A 1039 30.49 -9.80 7.65
CA VAL A 1039 30.66 -11.05 6.89
C VAL A 1039 32.08 -11.56 7.04
N SER A 1040 32.27 -12.88 7.03
CA SER A 1040 33.60 -13.52 6.98
C SER A 1040 33.55 -14.81 6.18
N ILE A 1041 34.72 -15.25 5.70
CA ILE A 1041 34.91 -16.55 5.05
C ILE A 1041 35.69 -17.44 6.00
N ASP A 1042 35.18 -18.65 6.24
CA ASP A 1042 35.74 -19.63 7.17
C ASP A 1042 36.05 -19.02 8.55
N GLU A 1043 37.32 -19.03 8.96
CA GLU A 1043 37.78 -18.50 10.25
C GLU A 1043 38.55 -17.16 10.07
N GLU A 1044 38.43 -16.51 8.92
CA GLU A 1044 39.00 -15.19 8.69
C GLU A 1044 38.31 -14.10 9.53
N GLU A 1045 39.01 -12.98 9.73
CA GLU A 1045 38.48 -11.82 10.44
C GLU A 1045 37.24 -11.25 9.72
N PRO A 1046 36.16 -10.92 10.44
CA PRO A 1046 34.99 -10.31 9.82
C PRO A 1046 35.30 -8.95 9.20
N GLN A 1047 34.54 -8.58 8.18
CA GLN A 1047 34.52 -7.24 7.59
C GLN A 1047 33.11 -6.63 7.70
N TRP A 1048 33.04 -5.31 7.89
CA TRP A 1048 31.78 -4.58 7.94
C TRP A 1048 31.09 -4.52 6.58
N ILE A 1049 29.77 -4.71 6.59
CA ILE A 1049 28.86 -4.36 5.50
C ILE A 1049 27.97 -3.23 6.01
N ASN A 1050 28.03 -2.07 5.36
CA ASN A 1050 27.31 -0.87 5.77
C ASN A 1050 26.11 -0.61 4.85
N PHE A 1051 25.03 -0.10 5.41
CA PHE A 1051 23.81 0.29 4.70
C PHE A 1051 23.52 1.79 4.92
N ASP A 1052 22.92 2.44 3.92
CA ASP A 1052 22.52 3.85 3.99
C ASP A 1052 21.00 4.02 3.78
N MET A 1053 20.41 4.94 4.54
CA MET A 1053 18.99 5.31 4.53
C MET A 1053 18.81 6.84 4.58
N LYS A 1054 19.82 7.60 4.15
CA LYS A 1054 19.81 9.07 4.12
C LYS A 1054 19.89 9.58 2.68
N GLY A 1055 19.21 10.69 2.37
CA GLY A 1055 19.29 11.33 1.05
C GLY A 1055 18.72 10.45 -0.09
N GLU A 1056 19.35 10.50 -1.26
CA GLU A 1056 18.95 9.72 -2.45
C GLU A 1056 18.83 8.20 -2.19
N PRO A 1057 19.73 7.54 -1.41
CA PRO A 1057 19.54 6.16 -0.98
C PRO A 1057 18.17 5.85 -0.38
N TRP A 1058 17.58 6.77 0.40
CA TRP A 1058 16.26 6.55 0.99
C TRP A 1058 15.17 6.39 -0.08
N ASP A 1059 15.14 7.29 -1.07
CA ASP A 1059 14.15 7.26 -2.17
C ASP A 1059 14.18 5.90 -2.89
N ASN A 1060 15.38 5.46 -3.26
CA ASN A 1060 15.57 4.18 -3.95
C ASN A 1060 15.21 3.00 -3.05
N ASN A 1061 15.63 3.02 -1.79
CA ASN A 1061 15.40 1.90 -0.87
C ASN A 1061 13.92 1.68 -0.56
N VAL A 1062 13.12 2.74 -0.40
CA VAL A 1062 11.67 2.60 -0.15
C VAL A 1062 10.90 2.19 -1.41
N LEU A 1063 11.34 2.65 -2.59
CA LEU A 1063 10.76 2.23 -3.86
C LEU A 1063 11.08 0.76 -4.16
N GLU A 1064 12.31 0.32 -3.91
CA GLU A 1064 12.78 -1.05 -4.17
C GLU A 1064 12.59 -2.03 -3.01
N THR A 1065 12.09 -1.53 -1.87
CA THR A 1065 11.85 -2.26 -0.61
C THR A 1065 13.07 -3.04 -0.10
N ARG A 1066 14.27 -2.53 -0.37
CA ARG A 1066 15.56 -3.10 0.07
C ARG A 1066 16.60 -2.00 0.31
N MET A 1067 17.51 -2.24 1.24
CA MET A 1067 18.79 -1.55 1.36
C MET A 1067 19.91 -2.51 0.94
N ILE A 1068 20.95 -2.00 0.29
CA ILE A 1068 22.06 -2.79 -0.22
C ILE A 1068 23.35 -2.36 0.48
N GLY A 1069 24.12 -3.33 0.96
CA GLY A 1069 25.47 -3.15 1.46
C GLY A 1069 26.44 -4.04 0.70
N ASN A 1070 27.64 -3.52 0.41
CA ASN A 1070 28.65 -4.21 -0.40
C ASN A 1070 29.96 -4.42 0.37
N GLY A 1071 30.66 -5.50 0.06
CA GLY A 1071 32.01 -5.83 0.53
C GLY A 1071 32.83 -6.50 -0.58
N GLN A 1072 34.10 -6.77 -0.31
CA GLN A 1072 35.01 -7.38 -1.29
C GLN A 1072 35.59 -8.69 -0.75
N LEU A 1073 35.71 -9.68 -1.65
CA LEU A 1073 36.26 -11.00 -1.39
C LEU A 1073 37.25 -11.37 -2.50
N ASP A 1074 38.24 -12.21 -2.19
CA ASP A 1074 39.11 -12.84 -3.19
C ASP A 1074 39.19 -14.34 -2.89
N LEU A 1075 38.42 -15.12 -3.65
CA LEU A 1075 38.24 -16.55 -3.38
C LEU A 1075 38.82 -17.38 -4.51
N LYS A 1076 39.60 -18.41 -4.19
CA LYS A 1076 40.06 -19.38 -5.19
C LYS A 1076 38.95 -20.41 -5.43
N PRO A 1077 39.01 -21.22 -6.51
CA PRO A 1077 38.16 -22.40 -6.61
C PRO A 1077 38.27 -23.28 -5.36
N GLY A 1078 37.14 -23.63 -4.75
CA GLY A 1078 37.11 -24.36 -3.48
C GLY A 1078 35.75 -24.32 -2.78
N ALA A 1079 35.64 -25.09 -1.69
CA ALA A 1079 34.52 -25.04 -0.78
C ALA A 1079 34.85 -24.14 0.41
N TYR A 1080 33.89 -23.32 0.83
CA TYR A 1080 34.04 -22.34 1.89
C TYR A 1080 32.78 -22.28 2.75
N ARG A 1081 32.92 -21.74 3.97
CA ARG A 1081 31.79 -21.33 4.80
C ARG A 1081 31.71 -19.81 4.84
N LEU A 1082 30.66 -19.26 4.24
CA LEU A 1082 30.32 -17.85 4.41
C LEU A 1082 29.57 -17.68 5.73
N LYS A 1083 30.04 -16.77 6.58
CA LYS A 1083 29.39 -16.40 7.83
C LYS A 1083 28.83 -14.98 7.72
N VAL A 1084 27.56 -14.79 8.09
CA VAL A 1084 26.90 -13.48 8.21
C VAL A 1084 26.58 -13.24 9.68
N TRP A 1085 27.17 -12.20 10.26
CA TRP A 1085 27.12 -11.90 11.68
C TRP A 1085 26.14 -10.75 11.96
N GLY A 1086 25.30 -10.92 12.98
CA GLY A 1086 24.32 -9.92 13.40
C GLY A 1086 24.89 -8.92 14.40
N THR A 1087 25.00 -7.66 14.02
CA THR A 1087 25.69 -6.64 14.85
C THR A 1087 24.79 -5.50 15.28
N ASP A 1088 23.83 -5.10 14.42
CA ASP A 1088 22.91 -4.00 14.69
C ASP A 1088 21.45 -4.49 14.53
N PRO A 1089 20.57 -4.36 15.53
CA PRO A 1089 19.24 -5.00 15.55
C PRO A 1089 18.27 -4.51 14.46
N SER A 1090 18.58 -3.35 13.85
CA SER A 1090 17.77 -2.76 12.78
C SER A 1090 18.04 -3.36 11.40
N VAL A 1091 19.13 -4.12 11.25
CA VAL A 1091 19.51 -4.73 9.97
C VAL A 1091 18.90 -6.12 9.89
N ASN A 1092 17.89 -6.28 9.04
CA ASN A 1092 17.21 -7.56 8.84
C ASN A 1092 17.52 -8.08 7.43
N VAL A 1093 18.32 -9.14 7.34
CA VAL A 1093 18.90 -9.60 6.07
C VAL A 1093 17.86 -10.40 5.28
N ASP A 1094 17.63 -10.02 4.02
CA ASP A 1094 16.69 -10.69 3.11
C ASP A 1094 17.43 -11.68 2.19
N ARG A 1095 18.58 -11.28 1.66
CA ARG A 1095 19.35 -12.08 0.69
C ARG A 1095 20.83 -11.71 0.67
N ILE A 1096 21.66 -12.66 0.27
CA ILE A 1096 23.10 -12.48 0.05
C ILE A 1096 23.47 -12.95 -1.36
N LEU A 1097 24.33 -12.20 -2.04
CA LEU A 1097 24.91 -12.55 -3.34
C LEU A 1097 26.44 -12.43 -3.27
N ILE A 1098 27.14 -13.30 -4.01
CA ILE A 1098 28.57 -13.14 -4.32
C ILE A 1098 28.70 -13.05 -5.83
N ASN A 1099 29.22 -11.93 -6.31
CA ASN A 1099 29.31 -11.59 -7.72
C ASN A 1099 30.78 -11.60 -8.19
N PHE A 1100 31.16 -12.60 -8.98
CA PHE A 1100 32.47 -12.72 -9.64
C PHE A 1100 32.48 -12.02 -11.02
N GLY A 1101 31.59 -11.05 -11.26
CA GLY A 1101 31.40 -10.36 -12.54
C GLY A 1101 30.31 -10.97 -13.44
N GLY A 1102 29.57 -11.97 -12.95
CA GLY A 1102 28.50 -12.65 -13.66
C GLY A 1102 27.10 -12.02 -13.52
N LEU A 1103 26.89 -11.18 -12.50
CA LEU A 1103 25.57 -10.62 -12.18
C LEU A 1103 25.02 -9.77 -13.33
N LYS A 1104 23.77 -10.01 -13.70
CA LYS A 1104 23.05 -9.32 -14.77
C LYS A 1104 21.94 -8.45 -14.19
N GLN A 1105 21.64 -7.36 -14.88
CA GLN A 1105 20.58 -6.44 -14.48
C GLN A 1105 19.23 -7.15 -14.42
N SER A 1106 18.58 -7.03 -13.26
CA SER A 1106 17.29 -7.63 -12.95
C SER A 1106 16.72 -6.99 -11.68
N TYR A 1107 15.42 -7.11 -11.48
CA TYR A 1107 14.79 -6.57 -10.28
C TYR A 1107 14.81 -7.61 -9.16
N THR A 1108 14.32 -8.83 -9.42
CA THR A 1108 14.26 -9.89 -8.41
C THR A 1108 15.56 -10.65 -8.26
N GLY A 1109 16.56 -10.45 -9.11
CA GLY A 1109 17.85 -11.13 -9.01
C GLY A 1109 17.81 -12.59 -9.49
N PRO A 1110 18.98 -13.25 -9.57
CA PRO A 1110 19.09 -14.68 -9.83
C PRO A 1110 18.34 -15.53 -8.80
N HIS A 1111 17.98 -16.76 -9.20
CA HIS A 1111 17.43 -17.77 -8.29
C HIS A 1111 18.48 -18.21 -7.27
N SER A 1112 18.00 -18.78 -6.17
CA SER A 1112 18.87 -19.45 -5.19
C SER A 1112 19.77 -20.47 -5.89
N SER A 1113 21.08 -20.42 -5.64
CA SER A 1113 22.05 -21.36 -6.21
C SER A 1113 22.23 -22.62 -5.37
N LYS A 1114 21.32 -22.83 -4.40
CA LYS A 1114 21.27 -23.99 -3.51
C LYS A 1114 21.01 -25.27 -4.31
N ILE A 1115 21.83 -26.28 -4.07
CA ILE A 1115 21.60 -27.63 -4.60
C ILE A 1115 20.51 -28.29 -3.76
N MET A 1116 19.41 -28.66 -4.40
CA MET A 1116 18.30 -29.35 -3.76
C MET A 1116 18.54 -30.87 -3.77
N GLU A 1117 17.98 -31.59 -2.80
CA GLU A 1117 17.92 -33.06 -2.85
C GLU A 1117 17.24 -33.50 -4.17
N LYS A 1118 17.84 -34.50 -4.84
CA LYS A 1118 17.38 -35.02 -6.13
C LYS A 1118 16.14 -35.88 -6.04
#